data_AF-A0A813YG27-F1
#
_entry.id   AF-A0A813YG27-F1
#
_cell.length_a   1.000
_cell.length_b   1.000
_cell.length_c   1.000
_cell.angle_alpha   90.00
_cell.angle_beta   90.00
_cell.angle_gamma   90.00
#
_symmetry.space_group_name_H-M   'P 1'
#
loop_
_entity.id
_entity.type
_entity.pdbx_description
1 polymer ?
#
loop_
_entity_poly.entity_id
_entity_poly.type
_entity_poly.pdbx_seq_one_letter_code
_entity_poly.pdbx_strand_id
1 'polypeptide(L)'
;MFGVKIRLHRPLLILALIICFLLILILYSQRKKSSIEKIDIDNDEDINLIDLFNVAFKLTYQAGLTIKKIKKTKKNFKKIFKKKSFKNLPSEPVTIADLISHSIITNGLKNKFKNLQIISEEKDQINNEDFQFLQQEFNIENRSPNIPFIQNDQNLMTVPLSSVAIWLDPLDATKEFTEDLLDYVMVMLCITIEKKPTIGILYAPFTNKLIWAWVGVDHSPIKRDENSLLEVHKPGIDEIILSRSHAGHAHEILKNIYRDKQYKIIPAAGSGYKTVQVLEEYADYYLHITPIKKWDVCAPDAILRANHGSDRHLNANGPFGKHHAIGDEPSPHACNRRTGIRSSLRSLSVMKINVSATVYSSNDQITITWTPTLTPCVDDFVGIYFVEIDPLDACGYFDYEFVKKDQSSTSWQMTNLRRQLEFRYYSRDYTCSGNYSLIAKSPIVEPLNYNEPTHIHLAYGDRIDQIYISYLTNSSEYIPQCQYGLSPLSLDLHKNGTTTTYTASDMCEGKANIWGPQTFIDPGYMHTILLENLHSSTTYFYRVGTDQHGWSQIYSFTNRPANKDESVYLIAYGDLGLSPVQLGAKSTINRVTSRITSTNVTCLLHIGDISYARGIGALWDAFMTQIQSIAARVPYMVGIGNHEYDHLTGGDKDPSGASGPGGFRPKWGNYGSDSGGECAVPMVRRFHSPSNGNSLFWYSFDVGPIHIIYYSTEHDFRRQSDQYRWIEEDLRSVDRSRTPWLIVGSHRHMYTSESENPVDLIKLMLQLYLEPLFYKYHVDVNLYAHRHSYERSCQMFQHKCVDDGIVQVLIGMAGQDLDSDSYSGAEWSSYHDQQFGYTTIFANQTYLHFTYYHDSDDSIADQFELHK
;
A
#
# COMPACT_ATOMS: atom_id res chain seq x y z
N MET A 1 -36.52 60.40 50.94
CA MET A 1 -37.37 60.82 49.81
C MET A 1 -36.59 61.85 48.98
N PHE A 2 -35.79 61.40 48.02
CA PHE A 2 -35.24 62.21 46.92
C PHE A 2 -35.01 61.23 45.77
N GLY A 3 -36.08 60.92 45.04
CA GLY A 3 -36.03 60.12 43.82
C GLY A 3 -35.68 61.02 42.65
N VAL A 4 -34.45 60.94 42.16
CA VAL A 4 -34.10 61.55 40.88
C VAL A 4 -34.65 60.65 39.77
N LYS A 5 -35.79 61.04 39.18
CA LYS A 5 -36.29 60.46 37.92
C LYS A 5 -35.41 60.96 36.78
N ILE A 6 -34.47 60.14 36.32
CA ILE A 6 -33.73 60.40 35.08
C ILE A 6 -34.67 60.10 33.91
N ARG A 7 -35.22 61.15 33.28
CA ARG A 7 -35.97 61.05 32.02
C ARG A 7 -34.94 60.93 30.89
N LEU A 8 -34.66 59.70 30.43
CA LEU A 8 -33.87 59.47 29.24
C LEU A 8 -34.66 59.94 28.01
N HIS A 9 -34.19 61.00 27.36
CA HIS A 9 -34.75 61.51 26.11
C HIS A 9 -34.65 60.40 25.06
N ARG A 10 -35.78 59.79 24.67
CA ARG A 10 -35.83 58.68 23.69
C ARG A 10 -34.98 58.88 22.42
N PRO A 11 -34.94 60.07 21.78
CA PRO A 11 -34.08 60.26 20.61
C PRO A 11 -32.59 60.23 20.97
N LEU A 12 -32.18 60.71 22.15
CA LEU A 12 -30.79 60.63 22.62
C LEU A 12 -30.39 59.19 22.98
N LEU A 13 -31.33 58.38 23.49
CA LEU A 13 -31.09 56.96 23.76
C LEU A 13 -30.93 56.17 22.45
N ILE A 14 -31.76 56.45 21.45
CA ILE A 14 -31.67 55.84 20.12
C ILE A 14 -30.37 56.27 19.43
N LEU A 15 -30.00 57.56 19.53
CA LEU A 15 -28.74 58.06 19.00
C LEU A 15 -27.54 57.40 19.71
N ALA A 16 -27.59 57.24 21.03
CA ALA A 16 -26.55 56.55 21.80
C ALA A 16 -26.45 55.06 21.43
N LEU A 17 -27.56 54.39 21.16
CA LEU A 17 -27.58 52.99 20.70
C LEU A 17 -27.04 52.85 19.28
N ILE A 18 -27.36 53.79 18.39
CA ILE A 18 -26.81 53.83 17.01
C ILE A 18 -25.31 54.12 17.06
N ILE A 19 -24.84 55.04 17.92
CA ILE A 19 -23.42 55.33 18.12
C ILE A 19 -22.71 54.12 18.73
N CYS A 20 -23.31 53.42 19.70
CA CYS A 20 -22.77 52.16 20.23
C CYS A 20 -22.70 51.07 19.15
N PHE A 21 -23.72 50.94 18.31
CA PHE A 21 -23.73 49.96 17.23
C PHE A 21 -22.70 50.29 16.14
N LEU A 22 -22.53 51.57 15.80
CA LEU A 22 -21.47 52.06 14.92
C LEU A 22 -20.09 51.87 15.53
N LEU A 23 -19.92 52.10 16.84
CA LEU A 23 -18.68 51.81 17.56
C LEU A 23 -18.38 50.31 17.58
N ILE A 24 -19.38 49.46 17.77
CA ILE A 24 -19.22 48.01 17.68
C ILE A 24 -18.88 47.60 16.24
N LEU A 25 -19.49 48.21 15.22
CA LEU A 25 -19.13 47.97 13.82
C LEU A 25 -17.74 48.49 13.46
N ILE A 26 -17.32 49.62 14.02
CA ILE A 26 -15.96 50.16 13.86
C ILE A 26 -14.97 49.28 14.61
N LEU A 27 -15.28 48.81 15.81
CA LEU A 27 -14.45 47.87 16.57
C LEU A 27 -14.42 46.48 15.92
N TYR A 28 -15.51 46.06 15.27
CA TYR A 28 -15.57 44.81 14.49
C TYR A 28 -14.83 44.94 13.16
N SER A 29 -14.94 46.10 12.51
CA SER A 29 -14.16 46.46 11.31
C SER A 29 -12.69 46.61 11.64
N GLN A 30 -12.33 47.21 12.77
CA GLN A 30 -10.97 47.32 13.29
C GLN A 30 -10.45 45.99 13.82
N ARG A 31 -11.28 45.12 14.41
CA ARG A 31 -10.90 43.72 14.69
C ARG A 31 -10.65 42.98 13.39
N LYS A 32 -11.51 43.12 12.38
CA LYS A 32 -11.29 42.51 11.06
C LYS A 32 -10.09 43.15 10.34
N LYS A 33 -9.74 44.42 10.61
CA LYS A 33 -8.53 45.10 10.10
C LYS A 33 -7.28 44.84 10.96
N SER A 34 -7.41 44.38 12.21
CA SER A 34 -6.30 44.01 13.11
C SER A 34 -6.10 42.50 13.23
N SER A 35 -7.04 41.71 12.73
CA SER A 35 -6.93 40.26 12.49
C SER A 35 -6.85 39.94 10.99
N ILE A 36 -6.80 40.97 10.15
CA ILE A 36 -6.08 40.96 8.88
C ILE A 36 -4.83 41.79 9.14
N GLU A 37 -3.95 41.28 10.01
CA GLU A 37 -2.54 41.40 9.66
C GLU A 37 -2.46 40.83 8.24
N LYS A 38 -1.90 41.63 7.33
CA LYS A 38 -1.29 41.08 6.14
C LYS A 38 -0.42 39.92 6.61
N ILE A 39 -0.92 38.70 6.50
CA ILE A 39 -0.05 37.58 6.23
C ILE A 39 0.56 38.02 4.90
N ASP A 40 1.80 38.46 4.96
CA ASP A 40 2.64 38.54 3.77
C ASP A 40 2.56 37.13 3.17
N ILE A 41 1.78 37.00 2.09
CA ILE A 41 1.73 35.80 1.24
C ILE A 41 2.99 35.77 0.35
N ASP A 42 4.06 36.45 0.76
CA ASP A 42 5.36 36.47 0.11
C ASP A 42 6.41 36.18 1.18
N ASN A 43 7.01 34.99 1.08
CA ASN A 43 8.07 34.39 1.91
C ASN A 43 7.61 33.44 3.03
N ASP A 44 6.86 32.38 2.71
CA ASP A 44 6.99 31.14 3.50
C ASP A 44 8.35 30.54 3.11
N GLU A 45 9.37 30.73 3.95
CA GLU A 45 10.71 30.21 3.68
C GLU A 45 10.63 28.68 3.59
N ASP A 46 11.09 28.12 2.48
CA ASP A 46 11.24 26.67 2.35
C ASP A 46 12.38 26.18 3.24
N ILE A 47 12.16 25.07 3.94
CA ILE A 47 13.18 24.39 4.74
C ILE A 47 13.58 23.09 4.06
N ASN A 48 14.89 22.90 3.88
CA ASN A 48 15.45 21.63 3.42
C ASN A 48 15.44 20.61 4.57
N LEU A 49 14.74 19.50 4.39
CA LEU A 49 14.55 18.49 5.42
C LEU A 49 15.83 17.70 5.72
N ILE A 50 16.75 17.55 4.76
CA ILE A 50 18.06 16.92 4.99
C ILE A 50 18.89 17.80 5.93
N ASP A 51 18.90 19.12 5.68
CA ASP A 51 19.57 20.08 6.55
C ASP A 51 18.98 20.09 7.96
N LEU A 52 17.65 20.07 8.07
CA LEU A 52 16.96 20.01 9.34
C LEU A 52 17.27 18.72 10.09
N PHE A 53 17.21 17.57 9.41
CA PHE A 53 17.56 16.27 9.96
C PHE A 53 19.00 16.25 10.48
N ASN A 54 19.97 16.68 9.68
CA ASN A 54 21.39 16.66 10.06
C ASN A 54 21.66 17.49 11.32
N VAL A 55 20.99 18.64 11.45
CA VAL A 55 21.12 19.53 12.60
C VAL A 55 20.43 18.93 13.81
N ALA A 56 19.20 18.45 13.66
CA ALA A 56 18.45 17.79 14.72
C ALA A 56 19.20 16.57 15.26
N PHE A 57 19.72 15.72 14.36
CA PHE A 57 20.51 14.54 14.68
C PHE A 57 21.75 14.87 15.51
N LYS A 58 22.52 15.87 15.07
CA LYS A 58 23.70 16.34 15.79
C LYS A 58 23.35 16.88 17.18
N LEU A 59 22.30 17.72 17.27
CA LEU A 59 21.91 18.35 18.53
C LEU A 59 21.38 17.33 19.54
N THR A 60 20.57 16.36 19.11
CA THR A 60 20.10 15.25 19.95
C THR A 60 21.26 14.44 20.52
N TYR A 61 22.26 14.14 19.69
CA TYR A 61 23.48 13.44 20.13
C TYR A 61 24.28 14.27 21.16
N GLN A 62 24.51 15.55 20.89
CA GLN A 62 25.22 16.46 21.80
C GLN A 62 24.51 16.63 23.15
N ALA A 63 23.18 16.74 23.13
CA ALA A 63 22.37 16.84 24.31
C ALA A 63 22.53 15.60 25.20
N GLY A 64 22.42 14.38 24.64
CA GLY A 64 22.64 13.16 25.41
C GLY A 64 24.06 13.02 25.96
N LEU A 65 25.09 13.37 25.18
CA LEU A 65 26.48 13.37 25.69
C LEU A 65 26.63 14.31 26.88
N THR A 66 25.93 15.44 26.87
CA THR A 66 25.93 16.42 27.96
C THR A 66 25.21 15.87 29.18
N ILE A 67 24.05 15.21 29.02
CA ILE A 67 23.35 14.49 30.11
C ILE A 67 24.29 13.48 30.78
N LYS A 68 25.05 12.69 30.00
CA LYS A 68 26.05 11.73 30.51
C LYS A 68 27.14 12.42 31.34
N LYS A 69 27.64 13.58 30.90
CA LYS A 69 28.67 14.35 31.61
C LYS A 69 28.13 14.94 32.91
N ILE A 70 26.96 15.55 32.89
CA ILE A 70 26.29 16.08 34.08
C ILE A 70 26.17 14.98 35.15
N LYS A 71 25.69 13.79 34.76
CA LYS A 71 25.59 12.64 35.65
C LYS A 71 26.94 12.25 36.29
N LYS A 72 28.04 12.25 35.51
CA LYS A 72 29.38 11.88 35.99
C LYS A 72 29.98 12.87 37.00
N THR A 73 29.67 14.16 36.90
CA THR A 73 30.27 15.18 37.78
C THR A 73 29.77 15.16 39.22
N LYS A 74 28.63 14.50 39.51
CA LYS A 74 27.96 14.43 40.83
C LYS A 74 27.67 15.79 41.51
N LYS A 75 27.93 16.92 40.85
CA LYS A 75 28.05 18.22 41.51
C LYS A 75 26.76 19.04 41.67
N ASN A 76 25.62 18.68 41.06
CA ASN A 76 24.40 19.50 41.18
C ASN A 76 23.07 18.74 40.98
N PHE A 77 22.83 17.65 41.71
CA PHE A 77 21.55 16.92 41.65
C PHE A 77 20.35 17.60 42.35
N LYS A 78 20.53 18.71 43.07
CA LYS A 78 19.57 19.13 44.11
C LYS A 78 18.58 20.25 43.77
N LYS A 79 18.59 20.86 42.58
CA LYS A 79 17.46 21.69 42.14
C LYS A 79 16.48 20.82 41.35
N ILE A 80 15.64 20.07 42.08
CA ILE A 80 14.44 19.44 41.51
C ILE A 80 13.40 20.55 41.39
N PHE A 81 13.06 20.94 40.17
CA PHE A 81 11.91 21.79 39.91
C PHE A 81 10.67 20.88 39.83
N LYS A 82 9.56 21.29 40.45
CA LYS A 82 8.29 20.55 40.37
C LYS A 82 7.40 21.18 39.30
N LYS A 83 6.96 20.42 38.29
CA LYS A 83 5.95 20.87 37.31
C LYS A 83 4.64 21.23 38.02
N LYS A 84 4.02 22.37 37.68
CA LYS A 84 2.62 22.67 38.04
C LYS A 84 1.70 21.83 37.14
N SER A 85 1.16 20.73 37.65
CA SER A 85 0.27 19.85 36.90
C SER A 85 -1.18 20.36 36.84
N PHE A 86 -1.90 19.95 35.80
CA PHE A 86 -3.37 19.99 35.73
C PHE A 86 -3.97 19.17 36.89
N LYS A 87 -5.15 19.59 37.39
CA LYS A 87 -5.83 18.96 38.54
C LYS A 87 -5.88 17.43 38.38
N ASN A 88 -5.27 16.73 39.36
CA ASN A 88 -5.28 15.27 39.62
C ASN A 88 -4.13 14.39 39.07
N LEU A 89 -2.97 14.93 38.69
CA LEU A 89 -1.75 14.13 38.43
C LEU A 89 -0.58 14.51 39.37
N PRO A 90 0.22 13.54 39.87
CA PRO A 90 1.38 13.83 40.72
C PRO A 90 2.43 14.68 39.98
N SER A 91 3.11 15.58 40.69
CA SER A 91 4.10 16.48 40.10
C SER A 91 5.34 15.72 39.63
N GLU A 92 5.66 15.79 38.34
CA GLU A 92 6.87 15.21 37.75
C GLU A 92 8.13 16.04 38.10
N PRO A 93 9.28 15.38 38.35
CA PRO A 93 10.54 16.06 38.60
C PRO A 93 11.14 16.60 37.30
N VAL A 94 11.80 17.76 37.37
CA VAL A 94 12.66 18.31 36.31
C VAL A 94 14.03 18.60 36.90
N THR A 95 15.10 18.26 36.18
CA THR A 95 16.50 18.47 36.60
C THR A 95 17.23 19.46 35.70
N ILE A 96 18.45 19.83 36.10
CA ILE A 96 19.34 20.65 35.27
C ILE A 96 19.73 19.95 33.95
N ALA A 97 19.69 18.62 33.90
CA ALA A 97 19.98 17.85 32.69
C ALA A 97 18.87 18.03 31.63
N ASP A 98 17.60 18.03 32.05
CA ASP A 98 16.45 18.30 31.19
C ASP A 98 16.54 19.70 30.59
N LEU A 99 16.79 20.71 31.43
CA LEU A 99 16.86 22.12 31.02
C LEU A 99 18.06 22.42 30.10
N ILE A 100 19.23 21.83 30.37
CA ILE A 100 20.40 21.98 29.49
C ILE A 100 20.17 21.26 28.16
N SER A 101 19.64 20.03 28.17
CA SER A 101 19.31 19.27 26.96
C SER A 101 18.32 20.03 26.07
N HIS A 102 17.24 20.53 26.68
CA HIS A 102 16.27 21.42 26.05
C HIS A 102 16.97 22.64 25.43
N SER A 103 17.83 23.33 26.18
CA SER A 103 18.50 24.54 25.71
C SER A 103 19.48 24.27 24.55
N ILE A 104 20.21 23.16 24.57
CA ILE A 104 21.12 22.76 23.47
C ILE A 104 20.32 22.60 22.17
N ILE A 105 19.24 21.82 22.21
CA ILE A 105 18.46 21.48 21.02
C ILE A 105 17.67 22.69 20.53
N THR A 106 16.96 23.38 21.43
CA THR A 106 16.11 24.51 21.04
C THR A 106 16.90 25.72 20.57
N ASN A 107 18.00 26.09 21.23
CA ASN A 107 18.86 27.19 20.78
C ASN A 107 19.59 26.80 19.50
N GLY A 108 20.09 25.57 19.39
CA GLY A 108 20.75 25.08 18.18
C GLY A 108 19.85 25.11 16.95
N LEU A 109 18.61 24.63 17.08
CA LEU A 109 17.62 24.66 16.01
C LEU A 109 17.21 26.10 15.67
N LYS A 110 16.88 26.95 16.65
CA LYS A 110 16.47 28.34 16.41
C LYS A 110 17.58 29.22 15.83
N ASN A 111 18.83 28.93 16.14
CA ASN A 111 19.97 29.64 15.57
C ASN A 111 20.09 29.41 14.05
N LYS A 112 19.74 28.22 13.56
CA LYS A 112 19.77 27.89 12.12
C LYS A 112 18.40 28.11 11.44
N PHE A 113 17.29 27.87 12.14
CA PHE A 113 15.93 27.93 11.62
C PHE A 113 15.06 28.82 12.53
N LYS A 114 15.12 30.14 12.31
CA LYS A 114 14.57 31.16 13.22
C LYS A 114 13.07 31.02 13.52
N ASN A 115 12.28 30.62 12.52
CA ASN A 115 10.82 30.53 12.61
C ASN A 115 10.29 29.10 12.80
N LEU A 116 11.18 28.12 13.01
CA LEU A 116 10.80 26.72 13.19
C LEU A 116 9.98 26.53 14.48
N GLN A 117 8.80 25.90 14.36
CA GLN A 117 7.98 25.57 15.52
C GLN A 117 8.62 24.44 16.33
N ILE A 118 8.90 24.69 17.60
CA ILE A 118 9.42 23.68 18.52
C ILE A 118 8.47 23.55 19.72
N ILE A 119 7.93 22.34 19.90
CA ILE A 119 7.05 21.94 20.97
C ILE A 119 7.84 20.99 21.86
N SER A 120 8.36 21.51 22.97
CA SER A 120 9.13 20.71 23.92
C SER A 120 8.34 20.43 25.19
N GLU A 121 8.63 19.30 25.82
CA GLU A 121 8.17 18.98 27.17
C GLU A 121 8.54 20.08 28.18
N GLU A 122 9.79 20.56 28.11
CA GLU A 122 10.28 21.61 28.98
C GLU A 122 9.94 23.00 28.44
N LYS A 123 9.49 23.88 29.36
CA LYS A 123 9.03 25.23 29.04
C LYS A 123 9.93 26.34 29.57
N ASP A 124 10.74 26.02 30.58
CA ASP A 124 11.65 26.96 31.20
C ASP A 124 12.98 26.99 30.42
N GLN A 125 13.43 28.18 30.06
CA GLN A 125 14.74 28.37 29.44
C GLN A 125 15.78 28.79 30.48
N ILE A 126 16.98 28.21 30.37
CA ILE A 126 18.15 28.72 31.08
C ILE A 126 18.55 30.04 30.42
N ASN A 127 18.83 31.08 31.20
CA ASN A 127 19.31 32.34 30.63
C ASN A 127 20.70 32.14 29.97
N ASN A 128 21.08 33.05 29.05
CA ASN A 128 22.29 32.87 28.25
C ASN A 128 23.59 32.84 29.10
N GLU A 129 23.64 33.58 30.21
CA GLU A 129 24.82 33.62 31.09
C GLU A 129 25.01 32.27 31.82
N ASP A 130 23.93 31.73 32.39
CA ASP A 130 23.91 30.43 33.04
C ASP A 130 24.17 29.30 32.03
N PHE A 131 23.61 29.40 30.81
CA PHE A 131 23.87 28.41 29.76
C PHE A 131 25.35 28.41 29.35
N GLN A 132 25.97 29.57 29.17
CA GLN A 132 27.41 29.69 28.86
C GLN A 132 28.28 29.16 30.00
N PHE A 133 27.93 29.47 31.24
CA PHE A 133 28.61 28.94 32.42
C PHE A 133 28.55 27.41 32.45
N LEU A 134 27.37 26.82 32.28
CA LEU A 134 27.17 25.37 32.28
C LEU A 134 27.87 24.70 31.09
N GLN A 135 27.87 25.36 29.92
CA GLN A 135 28.57 24.90 28.73
C GLN A 135 30.10 24.82 28.94
N GLN A 136 30.67 25.80 29.64
CA GLN A 136 32.08 25.81 30.05
C GLN A 136 32.36 24.79 31.16
N GLU A 137 31.52 24.72 32.18
CA GLU A 137 31.68 23.82 33.34
C GLU A 137 31.70 22.34 32.91
N PHE A 138 30.81 21.94 31.99
CA PHE A 138 30.73 20.56 31.50
C PHE A 138 31.58 20.30 30.25
N ASN A 139 32.35 21.29 29.79
CA ASN A 139 33.19 21.22 28.60
C ASN A 139 32.44 20.54 27.43
N ILE A 140 31.32 21.13 27.00
CA ILE A 140 30.47 20.57 25.94
C ILE A 140 31.24 20.62 24.61
N GLU A 141 31.95 19.53 24.32
CA GLU A 141 32.64 19.36 23.04
C GLU A 141 31.64 19.33 21.88
N ASN A 142 31.97 20.06 20.81
CA ASN A 142 31.26 20.00 19.53
C ASN A 142 31.62 18.69 18.79
N ARG A 143 31.33 17.54 19.39
CA ARG A 143 31.41 16.25 18.69
C ARG A 143 30.25 16.14 17.71
N SER A 144 30.57 15.80 16.47
CA SER A 144 29.59 15.41 15.47
C SER A 144 29.58 13.89 15.39
N PRO A 145 28.42 13.22 15.48
CA PRO A 145 28.33 11.81 15.14
C PRO A 145 28.60 11.62 13.64
N ASN A 146 28.89 10.38 13.20
CA ASN A 146 28.82 10.06 11.78
C ASN A 146 27.38 10.27 11.33
N ILE A 147 27.15 11.29 10.51
CA ILE A 147 25.84 11.60 9.97
C ILE A 147 25.54 10.55 8.89
N PRO A 148 24.35 9.93 8.90
CA PRO A 148 23.95 9.00 7.85
C PRO A 148 24.05 9.65 6.46
N PHE A 149 24.64 8.95 5.50
CA PHE A 149 24.65 9.41 4.11
C PHE A 149 23.30 9.08 3.47
N ILE A 150 22.43 10.07 3.35
CA ILE A 150 21.16 9.94 2.61
C ILE A 150 21.45 10.29 1.16
N GLN A 151 21.51 9.28 0.29
CA GLN A 151 21.85 9.43 -1.12
C GLN A 151 20.59 9.79 -1.92
N ASN A 152 20.16 11.05 -1.88
CA ASN A 152 19.04 11.56 -2.69
C ASN A 152 19.28 13.01 -3.13
N ASP A 153 18.66 13.39 -4.25
CA ASP A 153 18.82 14.68 -4.93
C ASP A 153 18.39 15.84 -4.01
N GLN A 154 19.31 16.75 -3.68
CA GLN A 154 19.14 17.76 -2.62
C GLN A 154 17.99 18.75 -2.86
N ASN A 155 17.46 18.81 -4.09
CA ASN A 155 16.42 19.74 -4.53
C ASN A 155 14.98 19.20 -4.37
N LEU A 156 14.77 17.92 -4.01
CA LEU A 156 13.42 17.31 -3.90
C LEU A 156 12.88 17.21 -2.46
N MET A 157 13.61 17.71 -1.45
CA MET A 157 13.25 17.54 -0.02
C MET A 157 13.02 18.87 0.72
N THR A 158 12.59 19.90 0.01
CA THR A 158 12.17 21.19 0.58
C THR A 158 10.67 21.24 0.82
N VAL A 159 10.26 21.68 2.02
CA VAL A 159 8.85 21.88 2.38
C VAL A 159 8.66 23.28 2.96
N PRO A 160 7.44 23.86 2.91
CA PRO A 160 7.18 25.14 3.57
C PRO A 160 7.47 25.02 5.07
N LEU A 161 8.22 25.96 5.64
CA LEU A 161 8.57 25.92 7.08
C LEU A 161 7.33 25.89 7.97
N SER A 162 6.24 26.53 7.55
CA SER A 162 4.93 26.50 8.22
C SER A 162 4.34 25.10 8.41
N SER A 163 4.73 24.14 7.56
CA SER A 163 4.29 22.74 7.63
C SER A 163 5.08 21.90 8.65
N VAL A 164 6.21 22.41 9.14
CA VAL A 164 7.17 21.66 9.95
C VAL A 164 7.09 22.05 11.43
N ALA A 165 7.05 21.03 12.30
CA ALA A 165 7.19 21.23 13.74
C ALA A 165 8.11 20.17 14.37
N ILE A 166 8.82 20.56 15.42
CA ILE A 166 9.66 19.68 16.23
C ILE A 166 8.91 19.33 17.51
N TRP A 167 8.80 18.04 17.81
CA TRP A 167 8.37 17.56 19.13
C TRP A 167 9.58 17.02 19.88
N LEU A 168 9.82 17.55 21.08
CA LEU A 168 11.04 17.29 21.84
C LEU A 168 10.72 16.86 23.27
N ASP A 169 11.10 15.64 23.60
CA ASP A 169 11.37 15.22 24.97
C ASP A 169 12.90 15.28 25.20
N PRO A 170 13.38 16.30 25.93
CA PRO A 170 14.81 16.51 26.11
C PRO A 170 15.46 15.50 27.06
N LEU A 171 14.69 14.78 27.88
CA LEU A 171 15.18 13.74 28.79
C LEU A 171 14.01 12.85 29.22
N ASP A 172 13.80 11.76 28.48
CA ASP A 172 12.83 10.73 28.84
C ASP A 172 13.31 9.99 30.09
N ALA A 173 12.36 9.59 30.94
CA ALA A 173 12.61 8.93 32.22
C ALA A 173 13.38 9.80 33.25
N THR A 174 13.02 11.09 33.40
CA THR A 174 13.63 12.02 34.38
C THR A 174 13.63 11.48 35.82
N LYS A 175 12.55 10.82 36.24
CA LYS A 175 12.47 10.22 37.57
C LYS A 175 13.54 9.14 37.73
N GLU A 176 13.63 8.21 36.79
CA GLU A 176 14.61 7.13 36.80
C GLU A 176 16.05 7.63 36.65
N PHE A 177 16.27 8.74 35.95
CA PHE A 177 17.55 9.45 35.95
C PHE A 177 17.96 9.91 37.37
N THR A 178 17.02 10.36 38.20
CA THR A 178 17.29 10.72 39.61
C THR A 178 17.51 9.52 40.53
N GLU A 179 17.00 8.35 40.14
CA GLU A 179 17.09 7.08 40.90
C GLU A 179 18.29 6.21 40.45
N ASP A 180 19.19 6.76 39.63
CA ASP A 180 20.36 6.04 39.06
C ASP A 180 19.99 4.85 38.15
N LEU A 181 18.77 4.81 37.61
CA LEU A 181 18.30 3.83 36.63
C LEU A 181 18.55 4.35 35.20
N LEU A 182 19.83 4.38 34.82
CA LEU A 182 20.30 5.15 33.67
C LEU A 182 20.02 4.52 32.30
N ASP A 183 19.69 3.23 32.25
CA ASP A 183 19.43 2.52 30.99
C ASP A 183 18.13 3.01 30.32
N TYR A 184 17.18 3.54 31.10
CA TYR A 184 15.90 4.06 30.60
C TYR A 184 16.00 5.47 30.01
N VAL A 185 17.11 6.17 30.24
CA VAL A 185 17.23 7.58 29.92
C VAL A 185 17.50 7.76 28.44
N MET A 186 16.66 8.55 27.76
CA MET A 186 16.80 8.86 26.33
C MET A 186 16.55 10.34 26.05
N VAL A 187 17.09 10.84 24.95
CA VAL A 187 16.68 12.10 24.32
C VAL A 187 15.84 11.75 23.10
N MET A 188 14.63 12.30 22.99
CA MET A 188 13.71 11.98 21.89
C MET A 188 13.33 13.25 21.11
N LEU A 189 13.61 13.24 19.82
CA LEU A 189 13.28 14.33 18.91
C LEU A 189 12.52 13.79 17.71
N CYS A 190 11.40 14.42 17.41
CA CYS A 190 10.55 14.10 16.28
C CYS A 190 10.38 15.33 15.39
N ILE A 191 10.51 15.16 14.08
CA ILE A 191 10.16 16.15 13.07
C ILE A 191 8.83 15.72 12.47
N THR A 192 7.81 16.57 12.59
CA THR A 192 6.52 16.37 11.96
C THR A 192 6.39 17.26 10.74
N ILE A 193 5.85 16.72 9.65
CA ILE A 193 5.44 17.46 8.46
C ILE A 193 3.92 17.36 8.37
N GLU A 194 3.23 18.50 8.24
CA GLU A 194 1.77 18.59 8.25
C GLU A 194 1.13 17.87 9.44
N LYS A 195 1.77 17.97 10.62
CA LYS A 195 1.37 17.33 11.89
C LYS A 195 1.47 15.80 11.91
N LYS A 196 2.05 15.16 10.90
CA LYS A 196 2.36 13.72 10.89
C LYS A 196 3.82 13.49 11.32
N PRO A 197 4.14 12.54 12.22
CA PRO A 197 5.52 12.20 12.55
C PRO A 197 6.24 11.67 11.30
N THR A 198 7.31 12.32 10.86
CA THR A 198 8.00 11.94 9.62
C THR A 198 9.41 11.45 9.91
N ILE A 199 10.10 12.10 10.85
CA ILE A 199 11.46 11.74 11.23
C ILE A 199 11.52 11.59 12.76
N GLY A 200 12.03 10.47 13.25
CA GLY A 200 12.24 10.22 14.68
C GLY A 200 13.71 9.99 14.98
N ILE A 201 14.19 10.52 16.10
CA ILE A 201 15.57 10.39 16.58
C ILE A 201 15.52 10.09 18.09
N LEU A 202 16.10 8.96 18.50
CA LEU A 202 16.24 8.52 19.88
C LEU A 202 17.72 8.36 20.19
N TYR A 203 18.20 9.00 21.26
CA TYR A 203 19.57 8.78 21.75
C TYR A 203 19.58 8.38 23.21
N ALA A 204 20.10 7.18 23.50
CA ALA A 204 20.33 6.66 24.84
C ALA A 204 21.79 6.90 25.25
N PRO A 205 22.10 7.94 26.05
CA PRO A 205 23.48 8.36 26.30
C PRO A 205 24.30 7.37 27.12
N PHE A 206 23.66 6.56 27.98
CA PHE A 206 24.38 5.65 28.88
C PHE A 206 24.78 4.34 28.20
N THR A 207 23.92 3.82 27.31
CA THR A 207 24.20 2.68 26.43
C THR A 207 24.86 3.06 25.11
N ASN A 208 24.97 4.38 24.83
CA ASN A 208 25.52 4.94 23.59
C ASN A 208 24.79 4.45 22.32
N LYS A 209 23.48 4.25 22.43
CA LYS A 209 22.63 3.79 21.33
C LYS A 209 21.90 4.97 20.70
N LEU A 210 22.09 5.16 19.39
CA LEU A 210 21.48 6.22 18.60
C LEU A 210 20.64 5.58 17.51
N ILE A 211 19.33 5.77 17.57
CA ILE A 211 18.35 5.21 16.64
C ILE A 211 17.68 6.39 15.94
N TRP A 212 17.51 6.29 14.63
CA TRP A 212 16.77 7.28 13.87
C TRP A 212 15.99 6.60 12.76
N ALA A 213 14.93 7.25 12.30
CA ALA A 213 14.23 6.83 11.11
C ALA A 213 13.56 8.01 10.43
N TRP A 214 13.45 7.92 9.12
CA TRP A 214 12.70 8.80 8.24
C TRP A 214 11.71 7.93 7.46
N VAL A 215 10.43 8.09 7.79
CA VAL A 215 9.34 7.31 7.19
C VAL A 215 9.35 7.46 5.66
N GLY A 216 9.39 6.34 4.96
CA GLY A 216 9.42 6.30 3.48
C GLY A 216 10.76 6.67 2.84
N VAL A 217 11.81 6.94 3.64
CA VAL A 217 13.14 7.30 3.12
C VAL A 217 14.19 6.29 3.57
N ASP A 218 14.55 6.27 4.87
CA ASP A 218 15.60 5.39 5.39
C ASP A 218 15.53 5.32 6.93
N HIS A 219 16.23 4.37 7.55
CA HIS A 219 16.26 4.20 9.00
C HIS A 219 17.56 3.56 9.50
N SER A 220 17.93 3.85 10.75
CA SER A 220 19.13 3.29 11.39
C SER A 220 19.07 1.77 11.52
N PRO A 221 20.22 1.09 11.46
CA PRO A 221 20.27 -0.32 11.75
C PRO A 221 19.96 -0.63 13.22
N ILE A 222 18.79 -1.21 13.45
CA ILE A 222 18.41 -1.91 14.67
C ILE A 222 19.16 -3.25 14.69
N LYS A 223 19.99 -3.42 15.71
CA LYS A 223 20.74 -4.65 16.01
C LYS A 223 20.69 -4.89 17.51
N ARG A 224 20.45 -6.13 17.91
CA ARG A 224 20.59 -6.54 19.31
C ARG A 224 22.03 -6.36 19.78
N ASP A 225 22.21 -6.01 21.04
CA ASP A 225 23.55 -5.98 21.66
C ASP A 225 23.94 -7.41 22.04
N GLU A 226 24.90 -7.99 21.32
CA GLU A 226 25.38 -9.36 21.51
C GLU A 226 26.01 -9.60 22.91
N ASN A 227 26.35 -8.53 23.64
CA ASN A 227 26.89 -8.59 25.00
C ASN A 227 25.83 -8.36 26.10
N SER A 228 24.56 -8.18 25.72
CA SER A 228 23.48 -7.98 26.70
C SER A 228 23.20 -9.26 27.50
N LEU A 229 23.09 -9.13 28.82
CA LEU A 229 22.70 -10.21 29.74
C LEU A 229 21.18 -10.48 29.74
N LEU A 230 20.40 -9.76 28.93
CA LEU A 230 18.95 -9.96 28.81
C LEU A 230 18.67 -11.28 28.06
N GLU A 231 17.94 -12.20 28.70
CA GLU A 231 17.56 -13.48 28.10
C GLU A 231 16.75 -13.25 26.81
N VAL A 232 17.08 -14.04 25.78
CA VAL A 232 16.32 -14.08 24.51
C VAL A 232 14.92 -14.64 24.76
N HIS A 233 13.93 -14.09 24.06
CA HIS A 233 12.56 -14.58 23.97
C HIS A 233 12.49 -16.12 24.01
N LYS A 234 11.70 -16.67 24.95
CA LYS A 234 11.43 -18.10 25.06
C LYS A 234 10.16 -18.43 24.29
N PRO A 235 10.20 -19.34 23.30
CA PRO A 235 9.03 -19.70 22.52
C PRO A 235 7.83 -20.09 23.41
N GLY A 236 6.69 -19.44 23.22
CA GLY A 236 5.43 -19.75 23.91
C GLY A 236 5.09 -18.89 25.15
N ILE A 237 5.85 -17.82 25.44
CA ILE A 237 5.54 -16.85 26.49
C ILE A 237 5.66 -15.44 25.93
N ASP A 238 4.54 -14.73 25.79
CA ASP A 238 4.54 -13.33 25.32
C ASP A 238 5.20 -12.41 26.37
N GLU A 239 6.22 -11.66 25.97
CA GLU A 239 6.93 -10.70 26.80
C GLU A 239 6.37 -9.29 26.59
N ILE A 240 5.62 -8.80 27.59
CA ILE A 240 4.87 -7.55 27.51
C ILE A 240 5.57 -6.50 28.36
N ILE A 241 6.11 -5.47 27.72
CA ILE A 241 6.77 -4.37 28.40
C ILE A 241 5.75 -3.33 28.88
N LEU A 242 5.78 -3.05 30.20
CA LEU A 242 4.84 -2.18 30.88
C LEU A 242 5.55 -1.07 31.65
N SER A 243 4.88 0.09 31.72
CA SER A 243 5.38 1.24 32.49
C SER A 243 5.44 0.92 33.99
N ARG A 244 6.62 1.07 34.60
CA ARG A 244 6.84 0.94 36.06
C ARG A 244 6.01 1.91 36.88
N SER A 245 5.90 3.16 36.39
CA SER A 245 5.30 4.27 37.13
C SER A 245 3.85 4.57 36.70
N HIS A 246 3.41 4.08 35.54
CA HIS A 246 2.09 4.41 34.95
C HIS A 246 1.33 3.19 34.38
N ALA A 247 1.43 2.02 35.02
CA ALA A 247 0.77 0.80 34.55
C ALA A 247 -0.77 0.84 34.59
N GLY A 248 -1.40 1.70 35.40
CA GLY A 248 -2.86 1.74 35.57
C GLY A 248 -3.46 0.35 35.87
N HIS A 249 -4.59 0.03 35.25
CA HIS A 249 -5.23 -1.29 35.27
C HIS A 249 -4.67 -2.27 34.21
N ALA A 250 -3.47 -2.05 33.64
CA ALA A 250 -2.96 -2.88 32.55
C ALA A 250 -2.78 -4.33 32.99
N HIS A 251 -2.41 -4.54 34.24
CA HIS A 251 -2.32 -5.87 34.84
C HIS A 251 -3.66 -6.62 34.84
N GLU A 252 -4.79 -5.92 35.01
CA GLU A 252 -6.13 -6.53 34.97
C GLU A 252 -6.55 -6.87 33.55
N ILE A 253 -6.23 -5.99 32.59
CA ILE A 253 -6.47 -6.21 31.16
C ILE A 253 -5.67 -7.44 30.69
N LEU A 254 -4.38 -7.51 31.01
CA LEU A 254 -3.53 -8.64 30.63
C LEU A 254 -4.02 -9.95 31.26
N LYS A 255 -4.43 -9.94 32.54
CA LYS A 255 -5.04 -11.13 33.18
C LYS A 255 -6.32 -11.59 32.47
N ASN A 256 -7.08 -10.69 31.85
CA ASN A 256 -8.29 -11.05 31.11
C ASN A 256 -7.99 -11.53 29.68
N ILE A 257 -7.00 -10.94 29.00
CA ILE A 257 -6.61 -11.32 27.63
C ILE A 257 -5.87 -12.66 27.63
N TYR A 258 -4.98 -12.88 28.59
CA TYR A 258 -4.09 -14.04 28.67
C TYR A 258 -4.57 -15.11 29.66
N ARG A 259 -5.89 -15.35 29.76
CA ARG A 259 -6.46 -16.31 30.73
C ARG A 259 -5.87 -17.72 30.62
N ASP A 260 -5.65 -18.18 29.39
CA ASP A 260 -5.18 -19.54 29.07
C ASP A 260 -3.79 -19.56 28.41
N LYS A 261 -3.09 -18.41 28.38
CA LYS A 261 -1.76 -18.24 27.75
C LYS A 261 -0.72 -17.77 28.77
N GLN A 262 0.51 -18.25 28.66
CA GLN A 262 1.60 -17.75 29.49
C GLN A 262 2.11 -16.41 28.93
N TYR A 263 2.34 -15.45 29.81
CA TYR A 263 2.93 -14.16 29.49
C TYR A 263 3.84 -13.69 30.63
N LYS A 264 4.80 -12.84 30.30
CA LYS A 264 5.73 -12.24 31.25
C LYS A 264 5.67 -10.72 31.13
N ILE A 265 5.50 -10.05 32.27
CA ILE A 265 5.54 -8.59 32.31
C ILE A 265 6.99 -8.15 32.52
N ILE A 266 7.48 -7.28 31.64
CA ILE A 266 8.76 -6.59 31.77
C ILE A 266 8.50 -5.18 32.27
N PRO A 267 8.75 -4.87 33.55
CA PRO A 267 8.58 -3.52 34.07
C PRO A 267 9.74 -2.61 33.60
N ALA A 268 9.43 -1.58 32.81
CA ALA A 268 10.42 -0.59 32.35
C ALA A 268 9.93 0.86 32.47
N ALA A 269 10.88 1.80 32.52
CA ALA A 269 10.62 3.24 32.44
C ALA A 269 11.03 3.80 31.07
N GLY A 270 10.68 5.05 30.79
CA GLY A 270 10.94 5.74 29.53
C GLY A 270 10.12 5.19 28.36
N SER A 271 9.33 6.02 27.68
CA SER A 271 8.59 5.55 26.49
C SER A 271 9.56 5.18 25.36
N GLY A 272 10.64 5.94 25.19
CA GLY A 272 11.68 5.67 24.20
C GLY A 272 12.35 4.32 24.44
N TYR A 273 12.74 4.02 25.69
CA TYR A 273 13.32 2.72 26.02
C TYR A 273 12.37 1.57 25.70
N LYS A 274 11.09 1.68 26.09
CA LYS A 274 10.11 0.63 25.81
C LYS A 274 9.93 0.39 24.32
N THR A 275 9.90 1.45 23.51
CA THR A 275 9.88 1.33 22.05
C THR A 275 11.13 0.62 21.52
N VAL A 276 12.32 0.95 22.03
CA VAL A 276 13.56 0.27 21.63
C VAL A 276 13.54 -1.21 22.01
N GLN A 277 13.00 -1.59 23.16
CA GLN A 277 12.87 -3.02 23.51
C GLN A 277 11.98 -3.79 22.54
N VAL A 278 10.90 -3.18 22.06
CA VAL A 278 10.04 -3.78 21.02
C VAL A 278 10.77 -3.86 19.68
N LEU A 279 11.42 -2.78 19.28
CA LEU A 279 12.20 -2.72 18.03
C LEU A 279 13.33 -3.76 18.00
N GLU A 280 13.92 -4.07 19.15
CA GLU A 280 15.01 -5.03 19.29
C GLU A 280 14.56 -6.44 19.64
N GLU A 281 13.24 -6.65 19.71
CA GLU A 281 12.62 -7.95 20.01
C GLU A 281 13.03 -8.51 21.39
N TYR A 282 13.30 -7.62 22.36
CA TYR A 282 13.39 -7.95 23.80
C TYR A 282 12.02 -7.92 24.49
N ALA A 283 10.98 -7.44 23.79
CA ALA A 283 9.59 -7.50 24.19
C ALA A 283 8.73 -7.59 22.92
N ASP A 284 7.64 -8.36 22.96
CA ASP A 284 6.73 -8.52 21.84
C ASP A 284 5.73 -7.34 21.78
N TYR A 285 5.33 -6.85 22.95
CA TYR A 285 4.31 -5.81 23.07
C TYR A 285 4.71 -4.70 24.04
N TYR A 286 4.61 -3.44 23.62
CA TYR A 286 4.56 -2.29 24.52
C TYR A 286 3.12 -1.87 24.76
N LEU A 287 2.62 -2.16 25.96
CA LEU A 287 1.26 -1.77 26.36
C LEU A 287 1.26 -0.46 27.17
N HIS A 288 0.44 0.50 26.76
CA HIS A 288 0.19 1.76 27.49
C HIS A 288 -1.31 2.08 27.52
N ILE A 289 -1.86 2.26 28.72
CA ILE A 289 -3.32 2.45 28.89
C ILE A 289 -3.69 3.76 29.58
N THR A 290 -2.71 4.46 30.14
CA THR A 290 -2.90 5.78 30.75
C THR A 290 -2.67 6.87 29.70
N PRO A 291 -3.19 8.10 29.89
CA PRO A 291 -2.88 9.21 28.99
C PRO A 291 -1.36 9.43 28.90
N ILE A 292 -0.83 9.44 27.67
CA ILE A 292 0.57 9.69 27.34
C ILE A 292 0.72 11.01 26.58
N LYS A 293 1.86 11.70 26.67
CA LYS A 293 2.06 12.97 25.96
C LYS A 293 2.49 12.71 24.52
N LYS A 294 2.29 13.73 23.68
CA LYS A 294 2.62 13.64 22.25
C LYS A 294 4.12 13.58 21.99
N TRP A 295 4.94 14.26 22.80
CA TRP A 295 6.40 14.20 22.70
C TRP A 295 6.95 12.80 23.08
N ASP A 296 6.27 12.08 23.98
CA ASP A 296 6.61 10.70 24.37
C ASP A 296 6.38 9.66 23.26
N VAL A 297 5.53 9.98 22.26
CA VAL A 297 5.10 9.03 21.21
C VAL A 297 5.53 9.44 19.80
N CYS A 298 5.81 10.72 19.54
CA CYS A 298 6.08 11.20 18.18
C CYS A 298 7.29 10.53 17.54
N ALA A 299 8.45 10.55 18.23
CA ALA A 299 9.66 9.93 17.69
C ALA A 299 9.54 8.40 17.63
N PRO A 300 9.03 7.71 18.67
CA PRO A 300 8.65 6.30 18.60
C PRO A 300 7.78 5.91 17.41
N ASP A 301 6.71 6.67 17.13
CA ASP A 301 5.78 6.39 16.03
C ASP A 301 6.45 6.50 14.66
N ALA A 302 7.24 7.56 14.43
CA ALA A 302 8.01 7.70 13.18
C ALA A 302 8.99 6.54 13.00
N ILE A 303 9.66 6.12 14.07
CA ILE A 303 10.60 5.00 14.03
C ILE A 303 9.89 3.67 13.80
N LEU A 304 8.80 3.39 14.52
CA LEU A 304 8.03 2.18 14.34
C LEU A 304 7.48 2.10 12.92
N ARG A 305 6.82 3.13 12.40
CA ARG A 305 6.26 3.09 11.03
C ARG A 305 7.30 3.01 9.92
N ALA A 306 8.49 3.57 10.13
CA ALA A 306 9.59 3.43 9.17
C ALA A 306 10.22 2.02 9.20
N ASN A 307 10.26 1.38 10.37
CA ASN A 307 10.80 0.02 10.53
C ASN A 307 9.76 -1.08 10.27
N HIS A 308 8.47 -0.74 10.41
CA HIS A 308 7.30 -1.54 10.08
C HIS A 308 6.60 -0.93 8.86
N GLY A 309 7.36 -0.58 7.83
CA GLY A 309 6.85 0.01 6.58
C GLY A 309 5.51 -0.60 6.19
N SER A 310 4.60 0.26 5.72
CA SER A 310 3.16 0.10 5.50
C SER A 310 2.68 -1.06 4.61
N ASP A 311 3.26 -2.25 4.76
CA ASP A 311 2.73 -3.52 4.31
C ASP A 311 1.83 -4.07 5.42
N ARG A 312 0.61 -3.54 5.52
CA ARG A 312 -0.50 -4.26 6.18
C ARG A 312 -1.08 -5.37 5.30
N HIS A 313 -0.34 -5.82 4.29
CA HIS A 313 -0.69 -7.03 3.55
C HIS A 313 -0.06 -8.19 4.30
N LEU A 314 -0.82 -8.73 5.23
CA LEU A 314 -0.40 -9.79 6.15
C LEU A 314 -0.18 -11.14 5.46
N ASN A 315 -0.04 -11.21 4.13
CA ASN A 315 0.25 -12.44 3.42
C ASN A 315 1.26 -12.23 2.28
N ALA A 316 2.36 -13.00 2.28
CA ALA A 316 3.34 -13.00 1.18
C ALA A 316 3.31 -14.36 0.51
N ASN A 317 2.41 -14.51 -0.46
CA ASN A 317 2.20 -15.79 -1.13
C ASN A 317 3.07 -15.92 -2.36
N GLY A 318 3.54 -17.14 -2.63
CA GLY A 318 4.26 -17.43 -3.86
C GLY A 318 3.33 -17.72 -5.05
N PRO A 319 3.88 -17.72 -6.28
CA PRO A 319 3.14 -17.92 -7.52
C PRO A 319 2.61 -19.36 -7.72
N PHE A 320 2.81 -20.26 -6.74
CA PHE A 320 2.48 -21.68 -6.79
C PHE A 320 1.39 -22.10 -5.79
N GLY A 321 0.59 -21.12 -5.36
CA GLY A 321 -0.67 -21.38 -4.68
C GLY A 321 -0.57 -21.72 -3.19
N LYS A 322 0.55 -21.41 -2.52
CA LYS A 322 0.62 -21.47 -1.06
C LYS A 322 0.29 -20.13 -0.41
N HIS A 323 -0.46 -20.23 0.67
CA HIS A 323 -0.79 -19.11 1.53
C HIS A 323 0.19 -19.04 2.70
N HIS A 324 0.79 -17.87 2.90
CA HIS A 324 1.79 -17.60 3.93
C HIS A 324 1.33 -16.41 4.76
N ALA A 325 0.99 -16.64 6.02
CA ALA A 325 0.70 -15.57 6.95
C ALA A 325 1.99 -14.85 7.36
N ILE A 326 2.03 -13.53 7.21
CA ILE A 326 3.07 -12.65 7.75
C ILE A 326 2.65 -12.25 9.16
N GLY A 327 2.77 -13.16 10.12
CA GLY A 327 2.63 -12.83 11.54
C GLY A 327 3.51 -13.74 12.35
N ASP A 328 4.44 -13.18 13.15
CA ASP A 328 5.34 -13.76 14.18
C ASP A 328 5.94 -15.18 13.96
N GLU A 329 5.73 -15.80 12.81
CA GLU A 329 6.43 -17.00 12.41
C GLU A 329 7.85 -16.61 12.00
N PRO A 330 8.86 -17.43 12.32
CA PRO A 330 10.21 -17.27 11.81
C PRO A 330 10.23 -17.43 10.29
N SER A 331 9.84 -16.37 9.57
CA SER A 331 9.63 -16.40 8.14
C SER A 331 10.97 -16.50 7.41
N PRO A 332 11.09 -17.32 6.36
CA PRO A 332 12.27 -17.31 5.51
C PRO A 332 12.45 -15.96 4.78
N HIS A 333 11.47 -15.04 4.85
CA HIS A 333 11.65 -13.64 4.46
C HIS A 333 12.65 -12.88 5.35
N ALA A 334 12.84 -13.31 6.61
CA ALA A 334 13.85 -12.76 7.52
C ALA A 334 15.29 -13.04 7.07
N CYS A 335 15.48 -13.92 6.08
CA CYS A 335 16.74 -14.06 5.36
C CYS A 335 17.38 -12.73 4.94
N ASN A 336 16.54 -11.73 4.60
CA ASN A 336 16.99 -10.46 4.06
C ASN A 336 17.06 -9.33 5.11
N ARG A 337 16.63 -9.55 6.35
CA ARG A 337 16.77 -8.55 7.43
C ARG A 337 18.10 -8.77 8.18
N ARG A 338 19.17 -8.18 7.63
CA ARG A 338 20.47 -7.86 8.27
C ARG A 338 21.43 -8.96 8.74
N THR A 339 21.11 -10.26 8.70
CA THR A 339 22.01 -11.28 9.26
C THR A 339 23.01 -11.87 8.28
N GLY A 340 22.85 -11.70 6.95
CA GLY A 340 23.79 -12.27 5.98
C GLY A 340 23.97 -13.78 6.21
N ILE A 341 22.88 -14.48 6.51
CA ILE A 341 22.88 -15.92 6.77
C ILE A 341 23.22 -16.63 5.46
N ARG A 342 24.51 -16.88 5.25
CA ARG A 342 25.00 -17.78 4.21
C ARG A 342 24.69 -19.19 4.65
N SER A 343 23.95 -19.96 3.86
CA SER A 343 23.82 -21.36 4.20
C SER A 343 25.18 -22.06 4.11
N SER A 344 25.39 -23.07 4.94
CA SER A 344 26.60 -23.89 4.90
C SER A 344 26.24 -25.27 4.37
N LEU A 345 27.06 -25.81 3.46
CA LEU A 345 27.00 -27.23 3.13
C LEU A 345 27.41 -28.03 4.38
N ARG A 346 26.46 -28.65 5.07
CA ARG A 346 26.82 -29.73 6.00
C ARG A 346 27.47 -30.83 5.17
N SER A 347 28.65 -31.27 5.61
CA SER A 347 29.37 -32.46 5.14
C SER A 347 28.60 -33.75 5.48
N LEU A 348 27.38 -33.88 4.98
CA LEU A 348 26.51 -35.05 5.08
C LEU A 348 25.77 -35.17 3.74
N SER A 349 25.58 -36.39 3.24
CA SER A 349 24.91 -36.66 1.96
C SER A 349 23.52 -36.01 1.92
N VAL A 350 23.32 -35.07 0.99
CA VAL A 350 22.01 -34.44 0.73
C VAL A 350 20.97 -35.53 0.49
N MET A 351 19.90 -35.53 1.28
CA MET A 351 18.81 -36.50 1.14
C MET A 351 17.99 -36.21 -0.12
N LYS A 352 17.28 -37.22 -0.63
CA LYS A 352 16.42 -37.05 -1.81
C LYS A 352 15.00 -36.71 -1.40
N ILE A 353 14.47 -35.63 -1.96
CA ILE A 353 13.03 -35.38 -2.05
C ILE A 353 12.52 -36.14 -3.28
N ASN A 354 11.45 -36.91 -3.14
CA ASN A 354 10.75 -37.51 -4.27
C ASN A 354 9.63 -36.59 -4.74
N VAL A 355 9.36 -36.58 -6.04
CA VAL A 355 8.30 -35.79 -6.67
C VAL A 355 7.33 -36.72 -7.39
N SER A 356 6.03 -36.39 -7.41
CA SER A 356 5.01 -37.17 -8.12
C SER A 356 5.20 -37.15 -9.64
N ALA A 357 5.77 -36.07 -10.16
CA ALA A 357 6.15 -35.91 -11.56
C ALA A 357 7.36 -34.97 -11.68
N THR A 358 8.21 -35.18 -12.69
CA THR A 358 9.33 -34.29 -13.04
C THR A 358 8.98 -33.33 -14.18
N VAL A 359 7.80 -33.48 -14.76
CA VAL A 359 7.29 -32.67 -15.87
C VAL A 359 5.86 -32.25 -15.56
N TYR A 360 5.49 -31.01 -15.86
CA TYR A 360 4.15 -30.47 -15.55
C TYR A 360 3.63 -29.46 -16.58
N SER A 361 2.32 -29.28 -16.61
CA SER A 361 1.60 -28.18 -17.27
C SER A 361 1.09 -27.20 -16.22
N SER A 362 0.73 -25.97 -16.62
CA SER A 362 0.10 -25.02 -15.69
C SER A 362 -1.19 -25.59 -15.07
N ASN A 363 -1.37 -25.39 -13.76
CA ASN A 363 -2.40 -25.95 -12.88
C ASN A 363 -2.29 -27.46 -12.58
N ASP A 364 -1.21 -28.13 -13.00
CA ASP A 364 -0.92 -29.46 -12.48
C ASP A 364 -0.55 -29.36 -10.99
N GLN A 365 -0.93 -30.39 -10.22
CA GLN A 365 -0.53 -30.50 -8.83
C GLN A 365 0.69 -31.42 -8.72
N ILE A 366 1.81 -30.90 -8.23
CA ILE A 366 2.99 -31.70 -7.89
C ILE A 366 3.02 -31.93 -6.38
N THR A 367 3.02 -33.20 -5.99
CA THR A 367 3.24 -33.63 -4.62
C THR A 367 4.71 -34.00 -4.44
N ILE A 368 5.35 -33.43 -3.42
CA ILE A 368 6.69 -33.83 -2.99
C ILE A 368 6.60 -34.67 -1.73
N THR A 369 7.56 -35.58 -1.55
CA THR A 369 7.69 -36.41 -0.34
C THR A 369 9.14 -36.48 0.11
N TRP A 370 9.36 -36.44 1.42
CA TRP A 370 10.69 -36.52 2.04
C TRP A 370 10.65 -37.39 3.30
N THR A 371 11.80 -37.88 3.73
CA THR A 371 11.92 -38.59 5.02
C THR A 371 11.81 -37.58 6.16
N PRO A 372 10.86 -37.74 7.11
CA PRO A 372 10.74 -36.86 8.26
C PRO A 372 12.05 -36.77 9.05
N THR A 373 12.41 -35.55 9.44
CA THR A 373 13.42 -35.33 10.47
C THR A 373 12.78 -35.58 11.84
N LEU A 374 13.51 -36.23 12.76
CA LEU A 374 12.97 -36.58 14.09
C LEU A 374 12.69 -35.34 14.97
N THR A 375 13.37 -34.23 14.70
CA THR A 375 13.21 -32.95 15.40
C THR A 375 13.41 -31.78 14.43
N PRO A 376 12.43 -31.45 13.55
CA PRO A 376 12.53 -30.27 12.69
C PRO A 376 12.50 -29.00 13.55
N CYS A 377 13.20 -27.96 13.11
CA CYS A 377 13.04 -26.63 13.69
C CYS A 377 11.71 -26.02 13.26
N VAL A 378 11.22 -25.07 14.06
CA VAL A 378 9.95 -24.36 13.79
C VAL A 378 9.97 -23.60 12.46
N ASP A 379 11.16 -23.31 11.95
CA ASP A 379 11.42 -22.55 10.73
C ASP A 379 12.10 -23.38 9.63
N ASP A 380 12.13 -24.71 9.79
CA ASP A 380 12.49 -25.62 8.70
C ASP A 380 11.47 -25.47 7.57
N PHE A 381 11.92 -25.43 6.32
CA PHE A 381 11.01 -25.21 5.20
C PHE A 381 11.47 -25.91 3.93
N VAL A 382 10.50 -26.20 3.06
CA VAL A 382 10.76 -26.57 1.67
C VAL A 382 10.39 -25.40 0.77
N GLY A 383 11.35 -24.94 -0.04
CA GLY A 383 11.14 -23.87 -1.01
C GLY A 383 11.21 -24.37 -2.46
N ILE A 384 10.62 -23.60 -3.37
CA ILE A 384 10.71 -23.77 -4.82
C ILE A 384 11.71 -22.77 -5.37
N TYR A 385 12.72 -23.24 -6.09
CA TYR A 385 13.80 -22.41 -6.63
C TYR A 385 13.93 -22.62 -8.13
N PHE A 386 14.41 -21.61 -8.85
CA PHE A 386 15.06 -21.90 -10.13
C PHE A 386 16.35 -22.68 -9.87
N VAL A 387 16.67 -23.63 -10.75
CA VAL A 387 17.84 -24.51 -10.60
C VAL A 387 19.14 -23.70 -10.52
N GLU A 388 19.24 -22.58 -11.24
CA GLU A 388 20.41 -21.70 -11.28
C GLU A 388 20.64 -20.90 -9.99
N ILE A 389 19.66 -20.78 -9.09
CA ILE A 389 19.87 -20.15 -7.78
C ILE A 389 20.83 -21.02 -6.99
N ASP A 390 21.91 -20.43 -6.47
CA ASP A 390 22.92 -21.14 -5.69
C ASP A 390 22.21 -21.90 -4.54
N PRO A 391 22.42 -23.22 -4.38
CA PRO A 391 21.89 -23.94 -3.24
C PRO A 391 22.36 -23.38 -1.89
N LEU A 392 23.39 -22.54 -1.89
CA LEU A 392 23.81 -21.79 -0.72
C LEU A 392 22.91 -20.59 -0.37
N ASP A 393 22.05 -20.17 -1.29
CA ASP A 393 21.04 -19.13 -1.12
C ASP A 393 19.68 -19.77 -0.80
N ALA A 394 19.44 -19.99 0.50
CA ALA A 394 18.16 -20.47 1.00
C ALA A 394 17.02 -19.45 0.83
N CYS A 395 17.30 -18.25 0.34
CA CYS A 395 16.39 -17.12 0.37
C CYS A 395 15.86 -16.79 -1.03
N GLY A 396 16.49 -17.32 -2.09
CA GLY A 396 16.06 -17.19 -3.48
C GLY A 396 14.91 -18.12 -3.88
N TYR A 397 13.93 -18.37 -3.00
CA TYR A 397 12.75 -19.17 -3.33
C TYR A 397 11.61 -18.29 -3.91
N PHE A 398 10.76 -18.90 -4.74
CA PHE A 398 9.51 -18.31 -5.24
C PHE A 398 8.35 -18.49 -4.29
N ASP A 399 8.27 -19.69 -3.74
CA ASP A 399 7.22 -20.14 -2.86
C ASP A 399 7.84 -21.14 -1.87
N TYR A 400 7.22 -21.32 -0.71
CA TYR A 400 7.73 -22.20 0.33
C TYR A 400 6.61 -22.89 1.09
N GLU A 401 6.97 -23.76 2.04
CA GLU A 401 6.09 -24.24 3.10
C GLU A 401 6.95 -24.67 4.29
N PHE A 402 6.56 -24.27 5.50
CA PHE A 402 7.20 -24.74 6.71
C PHE A 402 6.95 -26.24 6.95
N VAL A 403 8.00 -26.95 7.35
CA VAL A 403 7.96 -28.36 7.67
C VAL A 403 7.46 -28.54 9.10
N LYS A 404 6.27 -29.11 9.24
CA LYS A 404 5.71 -29.45 10.56
C LYS A 404 6.29 -30.77 11.07
N LYS A 405 6.23 -30.98 12.39
CA LYS A 405 6.56 -32.27 13.00
C LYS A 405 5.74 -33.38 12.35
N ASP A 406 6.39 -34.49 12.01
CA ASP A 406 5.82 -35.66 11.34
C ASP A 406 5.31 -35.41 9.89
N GLN A 407 5.49 -34.21 9.34
CA GLN A 407 5.19 -33.93 7.93
C GLN A 407 6.25 -34.57 7.02
N SER A 408 5.79 -35.38 6.07
CA SER A 408 6.60 -36.07 5.07
C SER A 408 6.23 -35.71 3.63
N SER A 409 5.23 -34.85 3.43
CA SER A 409 4.75 -34.50 2.11
C SER A 409 4.05 -33.14 2.08
N THR A 410 4.02 -32.53 0.90
CA THR A 410 3.15 -31.41 0.57
C THR A 410 2.96 -31.32 -0.95
N SER A 411 2.03 -30.47 -1.40
CA SER A 411 1.76 -30.25 -2.83
C SER A 411 1.65 -28.78 -3.20
N TRP A 412 2.10 -28.43 -4.40
CA TRP A 412 1.91 -27.10 -5.00
C TRP A 412 1.10 -27.19 -6.29
N GLN A 413 0.40 -26.11 -6.61
CA GLN A 413 -0.26 -25.89 -7.89
C GLN A 413 0.74 -25.20 -8.81
N MET A 414 1.11 -25.85 -9.90
CA MET A 414 2.24 -25.40 -10.71
C MET A 414 1.85 -24.31 -11.70
N THR A 415 2.67 -23.28 -11.81
CA THR A 415 2.57 -22.23 -12.83
C THR A 415 3.77 -22.37 -13.77
N ASN A 416 3.55 -22.41 -15.09
CA ASN A 416 4.64 -22.48 -16.06
C ASN A 416 5.44 -21.16 -16.10
N LEU A 417 6.50 -21.09 -15.30
CA LEU A 417 7.46 -19.96 -15.28
C LEU A 417 8.56 -20.08 -16.34
N ARG A 418 8.41 -20.98 -17.33
CA ARG A 418 9.35 -21.18 -18.46
C ARG A 418 10.78 -21.53 -18.05
N ARG A 419 10.96 -22.08 -16.85
CA ARG A 419 12.28 -22.40 -16.29
C ARG A 419 12.26 -23.69 -15.47
N GLN A 420 13.44 -24.28 -15.33
CA GLN A 420 13.64 -25.46 -14.50
C GLN A 420 13.53 -25.10 -13.02
N LEU A 421 12.82 -25.94 -12.27
CA LEU A 421 12.58 -25.79 -10.85
C LEU A 421 13.25 -26.93 -10.06
N GLU A 422 13.64 -26.63 -8.82
CA GLU A 422 14.09 -27.61 -7.83
C GLU A 422 13.42 -27.30 -6.48
N PHE A 423 12.88 -28.33 -5.84
CA PHE A 423 12.39 -28.24 -4.46
C PHE A 423 13.56 -28.49 -3.52
N ARG A 424 13.76 -27.61 -2.54
CA ARG A 424 14.88 -27.68 -1.60
C ARG A 424 14.39 -27.56 -0.17
N TYR A 425 14.76 -28.54 0.67
CA TYR A 425 14.51 -28.52 2.10
C TYR A 425 15.72 -27.92 2.82
N TYR A 426 15.51 -26.80 3.50
CA TYR A 426 16.47 -26.19 4.41
C TYR A 426 16.08 -26.39 5.87
N SER A 427 17.09 -26.63 6.70
CA SER A 427 16.95 -26.72 8.17
C SER A 427 18.12 -26.04 8.86
N ARG A 428 17.90 -25.56 10.08
CA ARG A 428 18.99 -25.06 10.94
C ARG A 428 19.67 -26.21 11.69
N ASP A 429 20.65 -25.89 12.51
CA ASP A 429 21.27 -26.91 13.34
C ASP A 429 20.30 -27.48 14.39
N TYR A 430 20.71 -28.51 15.14
CA TYR A 430 19.83 -29.18 16.12
C TYR A 430 19.45 -28.28 17.31
N THR A 431 20.05 -27.09 17.43
CA THR A 431 19.69 -26.08 18.43
C THR A 431 18.68 -25.07 17.88
N CYS A 432 18.27 -25.21 16.62
CA CYS A 432 17.44 -24.27 15.88
C CYS A 432 17.99 -22.85 15.95
N SER A 433 19.32 -22.75 15.85
CA SER A 433 20.06 -21.49 15.81
C SER A 433 21.07 -21.51 14.66
N GLY A 434 21.56 -20.34 14.27
CA GLY A 434 22.55 -20.22 13.18
C GLY A 434 21.95 -20.31 11.76
N ASN A 435 22.80 -20.67 10.81
CA ASN A 435 22.50 -20.59 9.39
C ASN A 435 21.70 -21.80 8.89
N TYR A 436 20.84 -21.59 7.89
CA TYR A 436 20.22 -22.68 7.16
C TYR A 436 21.27 -23.61 6.54
N SER A 437 20.96 -24.89 6.45
CA SER A 437 21.74 -25.89 5.74
C SER A 437 20.80 -26.62 4.79
N LEU A 438 21.25 -26.84 3.55
CA LEU A 438 20.51 -27.67 2.60
C LEU A 438 20.49 -29.12 3.09
N ILE A 439 19.30 -29.64 3.37
CA ILE A 439 19.09 -31.00 3.88
C ILE A 439 18.74 -31.97 2.76
N ALA A 440 17.84 -31.56 1.88
CA ALA A 440 17.34 -32.42 0.81
C ALA A 440 17.00 -31.60 -0.43
N LYS A 441 17.08 -32.26 -1.60
CA LYS A 441 16.68 -31.67 -2.88
C LYS A 441 15.93 -32.67 -3.75
N SER A 442 15.04 -32.17 -4.59
CA SER A 442 14.31 -32.99 -5.56
C SER A 442 15.15 -33.26 -6.82
N PRO A 443 14.74 -34.20 -7.69
CA PRO A 443 15.02 -34.10 -9.11
C PRO A 443 14.57 -32.75 -9.68
N ILE A 444 15.14 -32.35 -10.81
CA ILE A 444 14.67 -31.18 -11.56
C ILE A 444 13.22 -31.44 -12.00
N VAL A 445 12.39 -30.41 -11.83
CA VAL A 445 11.00 -30.37 -12.25
C VAL A 445 10.86 -29.26 -13.29
N GLU A 446 10.32 -29.58 -14.46
CA GLU A 446 10.28 -28.64 -15.58
C GLU A 446 8.94 -28.62 -16.31
N PRO A 447 8.59 -27.51 -16.98
CA PRO A 447 7.41 -27.48 -17.83
C PRO A 447 7.47 -28.54 -18.94
N LEU A 448 6.34 -29.15 -19.27
CA LEU A 448 6.19 -30.07 -20.40
C LEU A 448 6.62 -29.43 -21.71
N ASN A 449 6.33 -28.14 -21.86
CA ASN A 449 6.78 -27.33 -22.96
C ASN A 449 7.10 -25.92 -22.47
N TYR A 450 8.37 -25.53 -22.56
CA TYR A 450 8.83 -24.18 -22.22
C TYR A 450 8.19 -23.09 -23.08
N ASN A 451 7.85 -23.41 -24.33
CA ASN A 451 7.22 -22.50 -25.28
C ASN A 451 5.72 -22.74 -25.42
N GLU A 452 5.09 -23.42 -24.45
CA GLU A 452 3.64 -23.55 -24.41
C GLU A 452 2.99 -22.16 -24.50
N PRO A 453 2.01 -21.96 -25.40
CA PRO A 453 1.22 -20.75 -25.41
C PRO A 453 0.40 -20.61 -24.11
N THR A 454 0.87 -19.78 -23.18
CA THR A 454 0.19 -19.47 -21.91
C THR A 454 -0.39 -18.06 -21.93
N HIS A 455 -1.11 -17.68 -20.86
CA HIS A 455 -1.68 -16.35 -20.68
C HIS A 455 -2.63 -15.94 -21.82
N ILE A 456 -3.35 -16.90 -22.42
CA ILE A 456 -4.21 -16.62 -23.56
C ILE A 456 -5.37 -15.72 -23.12
N HIS A 457 -5.50 -14.55 -23.72
CA HIS A 457 -6.57 -13.61 -23.40
C HIS A 457 -6.98 -12.74 -24.58
N LEU A 458 -8.21 -12.21 -24.48
CA LEU A 458 -8.87 -11.43 -25.51
C LEU A 458 -9.11 -9.99 -25.05
N ALA A 459 -9.06 -9.05 -25.99
CA ALA A 459 -9.50 -7.66 -25.77
C ALA A 459 -10.11 -7.09 -27.05
N TYR A 460 -11.00 -6.10 -26.95
CA TYR A 460 -11.54 -5.46 -28.15
C TYR A 460 -10.50 -4.60 -28.86
N GLY A 461 -10.58 -4.57 -30.19
CA GLY A 461 -9.85 -3.62 -31.02
C GLY A 461 -10.61 -2.31 -31.21
N ASP A 462 -10.02 -1.42 -32.00
CA ASP A 462 -10.55 -0.07 -32.28
C ASP A 462 -11.92 -0.12 -32.96
N ARG A 463 -12.10 -1.06 -33.89
CA ARG A 463 -13.33 -1.23 -34.64
C ARG A 463 -14.18 -2.38 -34.11
N ILE A 464 -15.48 -2.33 -34.39
CA ILE A 464 -16.44 -3.35 -33.95
C ILE A 464 -16.14 -4.76 -34.50
N ASP A 465 -15.45 -4.84 -35.63
CA ASP A 465 -15.05 -6.05 -36.34
C ASP A 465 -13.66 -6.56 -35.95
N GLN A 466 -13.09 -6.06 -34.84
CA GLN A 466 -11.73 -6.34 -34.41
C GLN A 466 -11.62 -6.88 -32.98
N ILE A 467 -10.73 -7.85 -32.80
CA ILE A 467 -10.36 -8.40 -31.48
C ILE A 467 -8.84 -8.66 -31.44
N TYR A 468 -8.23 -8.32 -30.31
CA TYR A 468 -6.89 -8.74 -29.97
C TYR A 468 -6.93 -10.13 -29.33
N ILE A 469 -5.99 -10.98 -29.74
CA ILE A 469 -5.67 -12.25 -29.10
C ILE A 469 -4.22 -12.17 -28.67
N SER A 470 -3.98 -12.30 -27.37
CA SER A 470 -2.66 -12.23 -26.78
C SER A 470 -2.30 -13.53 -26.07
N TYR A 471 -1.03 -13.91 -26.11
CA TYR A 471 -0.48 -15.06 -25.40
C TYR A 471 1.01 -14.88 -25.12
N LEU A 472 1.60 -15.76 -24.33
CA LEU A 472 2.98 -15.70 -23.90
C LEU A 472 3.73 -17.00 -24.22
N THR A 473 5.00 -16.90 -24.60
CA THR A 473 5.93 -18.04 -24.71
C THR A 473 7.33 -17.68 -24.19
N ASN A 474 8.27 -18.64 -24.20
CA ASN A 474 9.66 -18.42 -23.81
C ASN A 474 10.58 -17.99 -24.98
N SER A 475 10.05 -17.77 -26.18
CA SER A 475 10.87 -17.41 -27.34
C SER A 475 10.14 -16.53 -28.36
N SER A 476 10.85 -15.55 -28.91
CA SER A 476 10.42 -14.72 -30.03
C SER A 476 11.01 -15.14 -31.39
N GLU A 477 11.62 -16.33 -31.47
CA GLU A 477 12.31 -16.78 -32.69
C GLU A 477 11.39 -16.92 -33.90
N TYR A 478 10.13 -17.31 -33.67
CA TYR A 478 9.13 -17.52 -34.71
C TYR A 478 8.04 -16.45 -34.65
N ILE A 479 7.52 -16.09 -35.82
CA ILE A 479 6.40 -15.16 -35.94
C ILE A 479 5.18 -15.80 -35.26
N PRO A 480 4.56 -15.14 -34.27
CA PRO A 480 3.40 -15.68 -33.58
C PRO A 480 2.20 -15.77 -34.52
N GLN A 481 1.40 -16.82 -34.38
CA GLN A 481 0.28 -17.09 -35.27
C GLN A 481 -1.00 -17.41 -34.51
N CYS A 482 -2.13 -17.10 -35.16
CA CYS A 482 -3.46 -17.56 -34.79
C CYS A 482 -4.08 -18.28 -35.98
N GLN A 483 -4.66 -19.45 -35.73
CA GLN A 483 -5.55 -20.14 -36.67
C GLN A 483 -6.98 -20.03 -36.14
N TYR A 484 -7.92 -19.65 -36.98
CA TYR A 484 -9.29 -19.41 -36.57
C TYR A 484 -10.31 -19.77 -37.68
N GLY A 485 -11.57 -19.92 -37.29
CA GLY A 485 -12.64 -20.29 -38.21
C GLY A 485 -14.00 -20.34 -37.53
N LEU A 486 -15.04 -20.72 -38.28
CA LEU A 486 -16.42 -20.83 -37.79
C LEU A 486 -16.76 -22.22 -37.21
N SER A 487 -15.80 -23.15 -37.24
CA SER A 487 -15.95 -24.51 -36.72
C SER A 487 -14.67 -24.96 -36.02
N PRO A 488 -14.76 -25.66 -34.87
CA PRO A 488 -13.57 -26.20 -34.20
C PRO A 488 -12.86 -27.29 -35.01
N LEU A 489 -13.51 -27.83 -36.05
CA LEU A 489 -12.94 -28.84 -36.94
C LEU A 489 -12.25 -28.25 -38.18
N SER A 490 -12.41 -26.94 -38.43
CA SER A 490 -11.91 -26.25 -39.64
C SER A 490 -11.47 -24.83 -39.29
N LEU A 491 -10.19 -24.66 -39.00
CA LEU A 491 -9.55 -23.38 -38.70
C LEU A 491 -8.82 -22.86 -39.96
N ASP A 492 -9.59 -22.56 -41.00
CA ASP A 492 -9.07 -22.27 -42.35
C ASP A 492 -8.48 -20.87 -42.51
N LEU A 493 -8.66 -20.00 -41.51
CA LEU A 493 -8.13 -18.64 -41.51
C LEU A 493 -6.89 -18.56 -40.64
N HIS A 494 -5.93 -17.75 -41.07
CA HIS A 494 -4.65 -17.57 -40.38
C HIS A 494 -4.30 -16.09 -40.28
N LYS A 495 -3.72 -15.68 -39.15
CA LYS A 495 -3.22 -14.32 -38.94
C LYS A 495 -1.91 -14.37 -38.16
N ASN A 496 -0.94 -13.58 -38.60
CA ASN A 496 0.32 -13.37 -37.90
C ASN A 496 0.20 -12.22 -36.90
N GLY A 497 0.99 -12.30 -35.82
CA GLY A 497 1.06 -11.28 -34.79
C GLY A 497 2.41 -10.58 -34.70
N THR A 498 2.55 -9.82 -33.62
CA THR A 498 3.79 -9.16 -33.19
C THR A 498 4.21 -9.68 -31.83
N THR A 499 5.47 -9.45 -31.46
CA THR A 499 6.04 -9.91 -30.19
C THR A 499 6.71 -8.75 -29.48
N THR A 500 6.51 -8.64 -28.18
CA THR A 500 7.19 -7.69 -27.29
C THR A 500 7.66 -8.38 -26.01
N THR A 501 8.52 -7.71 -25.24
CA THR A 501 8.94 -8.14 -23.91
C THR A 501 9.32 -6.90 -23.10
N TYR A 502 9.74 -7.09 -21.86
CA TYR A 502 10.32 -6.06 -21.02
C TYR A 502 11.39 -6.66 -20.10
N THR A 503 12.27 -5.79 -19.63
CA THR A 503 13.42 -6.09 -18.77
C THR A 503 13.29 -5.35 -17.44
N ALA A 504 14.09 -5.73 -16.45
CA ALA A 504 14.14 -5.01 -15.17
C ALA A 504 14.51 -3.53 -15.36
N SER A 505 15.29 -3.19 -16.38
CA SER A 505 15.65 -1.80 -16.69
C SER A 505 14.51 -0.96 -17.23
N ASP A 506 13.45 -1.57 -17.76
CA ASP A 506 12.25 -0.85 -18.21
C ASP A 506 11.38 -0.40 -17.03
N MET A 507 11.54 -1.01 -15.85
CA MET A 507 10.80 -0.68 -14.63
C MET A 507 11.32 0.62 -13.99
N CYS A 508 10.44 1.32 -13.28
CA CYS A 508 10.73 2.65 -12.75
C CYS A 508 11.60 2.60 -11.49
N GLU A 509 11.22 1.81 -10.47
CA GLU A 509 11.91 1.79 -9.18
C GLU A 509 11.74 0.47 -8.40
N GLY A 510 12.10 0.48 -7.12
CA GLY A 510 11.68 -0.55 -6.16
C GLY A 510 12.13 -1.98 -6.47
N LYS A 511 11.28 -2.94 -6.12
CA LYS A 511 11.55 -4.38 -6.34
C LYS A 511 11.52 -4.72 -7.83
N ALA A 512 10.69 -4.01 -8.60
CA ALA A 512 10.50 -4.28 -10.02
C ALA A 512 11.78 -4.12 -10.86
N ASN A 513 12.74 -3.30 -10.44
CA ASN A 513 13.99 -3.10 -11.17
C ASN A 513 15.15 -4.00 -10.70
N ILE A 514 14.92 -4.91 -9.74
CA ILE A 514 15.92 -5.80 -9.17
C ILE A 514 15.66 -7.24 -9.63
N TRP A 515 16.65 -7.88 -10.24
CA TRP A 515 16.52 -9.29 -10.63
C TRP A 515 16.50 -10.21 -9.40
N GLY A 516 15.50 -11.10 -9.33
CA GLY A 516 15.38 -12.06 -8.25
C GLY A 516 14.05 -12.80 -8.23
N PRO A 517 14.01 -14.02 -7.65
CA PRO A 517 12.78 -14.83 -7.56
C PRO A 517 11.58 -14.13 -6.87
N GLN A 518 11.86 -13.25 -5.91
CA GLN A 518 10.87 -12.48 -5.15
C GLN A 518 10.77 -11.03 -5.62
N THR A 519 11.30 -10.74 -6.80
CA THR A 519 11.37 -9.41 -7.41
C THR A 519 11.14 -9.57 -8.92
N PHE A 520 11.97 -8.98 -9.77
CA PHE A 520 11.88 -9.17 -11.21
C PHE A 520 12.36 -10.57 -11.67
N ILE A 521 11.54 -11.21 -12.49
CA ILE A 521 11.95 -12.34 -13.34
C ILE A 521 11.70 -12.02 -14.80
N ASP A 522 12.43 -12.71 -15.68
CA ASP A 522 12.20 -12.63 -17.12
C ASP A 522 10.76 -13.08 -17.45
N PRO A 523 9.93 -12.19 -18.03
CA PRO A 523 8.53 -12.52 -18.31
C PRO A 523 8.39 -13.43 -19.55
N GLY A 524 9.44 -13.68 -20.32
CA GLY A 524 9.35 -14.30 -21.63
C GLY A 524 8.89 -13.29 -22.69
N TYR A 525 8.15 -13.76 -23.70
CA TYR A 525 7.76 -12.97 -24.85
C TYR A 525 6.24 -12.94 -25.01
N MET A 526 5.69 -11.74 -25.09
CA MET A 526 4.27 -11.45 -25.20
C MET A 526 3.91 -11.24 -26.66
N HIS A 527 2.99 -12.06 -27.15
CA HIS A 527 2.56 -12.08 -28.53
C HIS A 527 1.16 -11.50 -28.66
N THR A 528 0.93 -10.71 -29.71
CA THR A 528 -0.37 -10.08 -29.96
C THR A 528 -0.76 -10.23 -31.42
N ILE A 529 -1.97 -10.73 -31.65
CA ILE A 529 -2.61 -10.87 -32.95
C ILE A 529 -3.87 -10.02 -32.97
N LEU A 530 -4.01 -9.17 -33.98
CA LEU A 530 -5.26 -8.45 -34.25
C LEU A 530 -6.05 -9.19 -35.33
N LEU A 531 -7.17 -9.81 -34.97
CA LEU A 531 -8.12 -10.31 -35.98
C LEU A 531 -9.03 -9.18 -36.42
N GLU A 532 -9.42 -9.19 -37.70
CA GLU A 532 -10.16 -8.11 -38.35
C GLU A 532 -11.21 -8.67 -39.30
N ASN A 533 -12.17 -7.85 -39.72
CA ASN A 533 -13.30 -8.23 -40.58
C ASN A 533 -14.15 -9.35 -39.97
N LEU A 534 -14.26 -9.36 -38.64
CA LEU A 534 -15.12 -10.31 -37.92
C LEU A 534 -16.58 -9.88 -38.02
N HIS A 535 -17.46 -10.83 -38.31
CA HIS A 535 -18.90 -10.58 -38.28
C HIS A 535 -19.38 -10.37 -36.84
N SER A 536 -20.32 -9.45 -36.63
CA SER A 536 -20.92 -9.20 -35.32
C SER A 536 -21.68 -10.43 -34.83
N SER A 537 -21.73 -10.63 -33.51
CA SER A 537 -22.49 -11.70 -32.87
C SER A 537 -22.21 -13.10 -33.42
N THR A 538 -21.00 -13.30 -33.95
CA THR A 538 -20.57 -14.54 -34.59
C THR A 538 -19.51 -15.21 -33.72
N THR A 539 -19.70 -16.50 -33.45
CA THR A 539 -18.73 -17.30 -32.71
C THR A 539 -17.61 -17.78 -33.62
N TYR A 540 -16.37 -17.49 -33.23
CA TYR A 540 -15.16 -17.98 -33.86
C TYR A 540 -14.45 -18.95 -32.93
N PHE A 541 -13.92 -20.02 -33.51
CA PHE A 541 -13.01 -20.95 -32.86
C PHE A 541 -11.59 -20.58 -33.25
N TYR A 542 -10.65 -20.68 -32.31
CA TYR A 542 -9.27 -20.28 -32.54
C TYR A 542 -8.26 -21.08 -31.72
N ARG A 543 -7.01 -21.11 -32.18
CA ARG A 543 -5.84 -21.53 -31.41
C ARG A 543 -4.65 -20.64 -31.75
N VAL A 544 -3.71 -20.52 -30.84
CA VAL A 544 -2.50 -19.71 -30.98
C VAL A 544 -1.24 -20.54 -30.79
N GLY A 545 -0.13 -20.11 -31.37
CA GLY A 545 1.15 -20.83 -31.31
C GLY A 545 1.82 -20.92 -32.67
N THR A 546 2.66 -21.93 -32.83
CA THR A 546 3.35 -22.25 -34.09
C THR A 546 3.58 -23.76 -34.18
N ASP A 547 3.92 -24.27 -35.37
CA ASP A 547 4.29 -25.68 -35.53
C ASP A 547 5.58 -26.03 -34.76
N GLN A 548 6.45 -25.04 -34.52
CA GLN A 548 7.74 -25.21 -33.82
C GLN A 548 7.60 -25.18 -32.30
N HIS A 549 6.77 -24.27 -31.77
CA HIS A 549 6.57 -24.11 -30.33
C HIS A 549 5.36 -24.90 -29.79
N GLY A 550 4.55 -25.45 -30.69
CA GLY A 550 3.29 -26.09 -30.34
C GLY A 550 2.11 -25.12 -30.39
N TRP A 551 0.93 -25.69 -30.58
CA TRP A 551 -0.34 -24.98 -30.62
C TRP A 551 -1.08 -25.13 -29.29
N SER A 552 -1.76 -24.06 -28.87
CA SER A 552 -2.74 -24.15 -27.80
C SER A 552 -3.87 -25.12 -28.14
N GLN A 553 -4.64 -25.52 -27.14
CA GLN A 553 -5.97 -26.07 -27.38
C GLN A 553 -6.86 -25.07 -28.13
N ILE A 554 -7.96 -25.57 -28.71
CA ILE A 554 -8.93 -24.73 -29.40
C ILE A 554 -9.83 -24.06 -28.36
N TYR A 555 -9.89 -22.74 -28.44
CA TYR A 555 -10.79 -21.88 -27.70
C TYR A 555 -11.88 -21.33 -28.64
N SER A 556 -12.87 -20.64 -28.08
CA SER A 556 -13.87 -19.93 -28.85
C SER A 556 -14.26 -18.62 -28.18
N PHE A 557 -14.60 -17.62 -28.99
CA PHE A 557 -15.17 -16.36 -28.53
C PHE A 557 -16.30 -15.92 -29.47
N THR A 558 -17.20 -15.07 -29.00
CA THR A 558 -18.24 -14.44 -29.81
C THR A 558 -17.88 -12.96 -30.01
N ASN A 559 -17.80 -12.50 -31.26
CA ASN A 559 -17.55 -11.09 -31.52
C ASN A 559 -18.73 -10.23 -31.04
N ARG A 560 -18.45 -9.00 -30.58
CA ARG A 560 -19.46 -8.11 -29.99
C ARG A 560 -20.58 -7.76 -30.97
N PRO A 561 -21.81 -7.53 -30.46
CA PRO A 561 -22.90 -6.96 -31.26
C PRO A 561 -22.56 -5.57 -31.77
N ALA A 562 -22.98 -5.25 -33.01
CA ALA A 562 -22.61 -4.00 -33.67
C ALA A 562 -23.65 -2.88 -33.57
N ASN A 563 -24.84 -3.19 -33.08
CA ASN A 563 -25.91 -2.21 -32.92
C ASN A 563 -26.72 -2.50 -31.64
N LYS A 564 -27.56 -1.54 -31.28
CA LYS A 564 -28.38 -1.56 -30.07
C LYS A 564 -29.52 -2.58 -30.05
N ASP A 565 -29.85 -3.21 -31.18
CA ASP A 565 -31.00 -4.12 -31.27
C ASP A 565 -30.73 -5.45 -30.55
N GLU A 566 -29.46 -5.74 -30.28
CA GLU A 566 -29.01 -6.94 -29.57
C GLU A 566 -28.67 -6.60 -28.12
N SER A 567 -29.20 -7.38 -27.19
CA SER A 567 -28.88 -7.23 -25.77
C SER A 567 -27.49 -7.76 -25.43
N VAL A 568 -26.85 -7.15 -24.44
CA VAL A 568 -25.52 -7.53 -23.95
C VAL A 568 -25.57 -7.97 -22.50
N TYR A 569 -24.63 -8.83 -22.10
CA TYR A 569 -24.50 -9.33 -20.73
C TYR A 569 -23.04 -9.26 -20.30
N LEU A 570 -22.71 -8.32 -19.43
CA LEU A 570 -21.35 -8.03 -18.99
C LEU A 570 -21.13 -8.56 -17.57
N ILE A 571 -19.87 -8.81 -17.22
CA ILE A 571 -19.43 -9.01 -15.84
C ILE A 571 -18.51 -7.84 -15.48
N ALA A 572 -18.61 -7.30 -14.26
CA ALA A 572 -17.73 -6.23 -13.79
C ALA A 572 -17.27 -6.45 -12.35
N TYR A 573 -16.01 -6.09 -12.07
CA TYR A 573 -15.42 -6.06 -10.73
C TYR A 573 -14.08 -5.31 -10.73
N GLY A 574 -13.55 -4.93 -9.57
CA GLY A 574 -12.16 -4.48 -9.36
C GLY A 574 -11.49 -5.25 -8.22
N ASP A 575 -10.18 -5.10 -8.06
CA ASP A 575 -9.45 -5.56 -6.86
C ASP A 575 -9.47 -7.09 -6.67
N LEU A 576 -9.33 -7.85 -7.77
CA LEU A 576 -9.40 -9.32 -7.73
C LEU A 576 -8.17 -9.95 -7.09
N GLY A 577 -6.99 -9.60 -7.62
CA GLY A 577 -5.75 -10.25 -7.25
C GLY A 577 -5.66 -11.75 -7.56
N LEU A 578 -4.78 -12.44 -6.84
CA LEU A 578 -4.39 -13.81 -7.06
C LEU A 578 -4.82 -14.70 -5.90
N SER A 579 -5.42 -15.86 -6.17
CA SER A 579 -5.65 -16.89 -5.17
C SER A 579 -4.36 -17.70 -4.90
N PRO A 580 -4.07 -18.07 -3.64
CA PRO A 580 -4.82 -17.80 -2.42
C PRO A 580 -4.33 -16.55 -1.68
N VAL A 581 -3.65 -15.61 -2.38
CA VAL A 581 -3.15 -14.33 -1.81
C VAL A 581 -4.31 -13.48 -1.35
N GLN A 582 -5.20 -13.23 -2.28
CA GLN A 582 -6.48 -12.59 -2.07
C GLN A 582 -7.52 -13.66 -1.74
N LEU A 583 -8.14 -13.55 -0.57
CA LEU A 583 -9.04 -14.57 -0.02
C LEU A 583 -10.28 -14.79 -0.89
N GLY A 584 -10.86 -13.73 -1.45
CA GLY A 584 -12.05 -13.82 -2.32
C GLY A 584 -11.73 -14.26 -3.75
N ALA A 585 -10.48 -14.11 -4.21
CA ALA A 585 -10.12 -14.32 -5.61
C ALA A 585 -10.51 -15.71 -6.15
N LYS A 586 -10.32 -16.76 -5.33
CA LYS A 586 -10.65 -18.14 -5.73
C LYS A 586 -12.13 -18.32 -5.99
N SER A 587 -12.96 -17.86 -5.05
CA SER A 587 -14.41 -18.01 -5.11
C SER A 587 -14.97 -17.18 -6.27
N THR A 588 -14.57 -15.91 -6.40
CA THR A 588 -14.93 -15.06 -7.54
C THR A 588 -14.55 -15.67 -8.88
N ILE A 589 -13.32 -16.16 -9.06
CA ILE A 589 -12.90 -16.82 -10.32
C ILE A 589 -13.75 -18.04 -10.64
N ASN A 590 -14.04 -18.89 -9.66
CA ASN A 590 -14.87 -20.07 -9.87
C ASN A 590 -16.30 -19.69 -10.31
N ARG A 591 -16.89 -18.69 -9.66
CA ARG A 591 -18.25 -18.20 -9.96
C ARG A 591 -18.32 -17.55 -11.34
N VAL A 592 -17.38 -16.67 -11.66
CA VAL A 592 -17.28 -16.01 -12.96
C VAL A 592 -17.02 -17.01 -14.07
N THR A 593 -16.12 -17.99 -13.87
CA THR A 593 -15.86 -19.06 -14.84
C THR A 593 -17.14 -19.86 -15.10
N SER A 594 -17.85 -20.29 -14.04
CA SER A 594 -19.13 -21.00 -14.17
C SER A 594 -20.16 -20.21 -14.97
N ARG A 595 -20.28 -18.90 -14.70
CA ARG A 595 -21.22 -18.02 -15.40
C ARG A 595 -20.88 -17.84 -16.87
N ILE A 596 -19.61 -17.64 -17.21
CA ILE A 596 -19.15 -17.56 -18.61
C ILE A 596 -19.39 -18.87 -19.35
N THR A 597 -19.28 -20.02 -18.69
CA THR A 597 -19.56 -21.32 -19.33
C THR A 597 -21.04 -21.61 -19.53
N SER A 598 -21.93 -20.96 -18.76
CA SER A 598 -23.37 -21.24 -18.77
C SER A 598 -24.21 -20.14 -19.44
N THR A 599 -23.66 -18.95 -19.62
CA THR A 599 -24.34 -17.76 -20.14
C THR A 599 -23.49 -17.12 -21.24
N ASN A 600 -24.13 -16.53 -22.25
CA ASN A 600 -23.44 -15.80 -23.31
C ASN A 600 -22.96 -14.41 -22.79
N VAL A 601 -21.88 -14.41 -22.02
CA VAL A 601 -21.23 -13.19 -21.53
C VAL A 601 -20.53 -12.48 -22.69
N THR A 602 -20.84 -11.21 -22.90
CA THR A 602 -20.32 -10.40 -24.02
C THR A 602 -18.88 -9.94 -23.77
N CYS A 603 -18.61 -9.38 -22.58
CA CYS A 603 -17.26 -9.06 -22.12
C CYS A 603 -17.21 -8.95 -20.59
N LEU A 604 -15.99 -8.83 -20.06
CA LEU A 604 -15.71 -8.60 -18.65
C LEU A 604 -14.95 -7.28 -18.48
N LEU A 605 -15.32 -6.52 -17.45
CA LEU A 605 -14.76 -5.23 -17.05
C LEU A 605 -13.99 -5.40 -15.73
N HIS A 606 -12.65 -5.30 -15.75
CA HIS A 606 -11.80 -5.35 -14.55
C HIS A 606 -11.25 -3.94 -14.23
N ILE A 607 -11.79 -3.29 -13.20
CA ILE A 607 -11.56 -1.86 -12.91
C ILE A 607 -10.36 -1.65 -11.96
N GLY A 608 -9.16 -1.98 -12.44
CA GLY A 608 -7.89 -1.72 -11.74
C GLY A 608 -7.60 -2.67 -10.57
N ASP A 609 -6.37 -2.59 -10.07
CA ASP A 609 -5.77 -3.47 -9.06
C ASP A 609 -5.90 -4.95 -9.42
N ILE A 610 -5.15 -5.28 -10.47
CA ILE A 610 -5.31 -6.50 -11.26
C ILE A 610 -4.75 -7.71 -10.51
N SER A 611 -3.45 -7.73 -10.28
CA SER A 611 -2.73 -8.90 -9.76
C SER A 611 -2.14 -8.70 -8.36
N TYR A 612 -1.99 -7.44 -7.92
CA TYR A 612 -1.18 -7.07 -6.77
C TYR A 612 0.25 -7.63 -6.82
N ALA A 613 0.84 -7.78 -8.01
CA ALA A 613 2.20 -8.28 -8.18
C ALA A 613 3.25 -7.36 -7.53
N ARG A 614 3.07 -6.04 -7.63
CA ARG A 614 3.84 -5.01 -6.91
C ARG A 614 5.36 -5.20 -7.02
N GLY A 615 5.84 -5.49 -8.22
CA GLY A 615 7.25 -5.73 -8.55
C GLY A 615 7.72 -7.16 -8.41
N ILE A 616 6.85 -8.11 -8.03
CA ILE A 616 7.12 -9.55 -8.01
C ILE A 616 6.62 -10.18 -9.31
N GLY A 617 7.51 -10.30 -10.30
CA GLY A 617 7.15 -10.67 -11.67
C GLY A 617 6.45 -12.03 -11.79
N ALA A 618 6.75 -12.99 -10.91
CA ALA A 618 6.13 -14.31 -10.95
C ALA A 618 4.62 -14.29 -10.60
N LEU A 619 4.14 -13.29 -9.86
CA LEU A 619 2.73 -13.15 -9.52
C LEU A 619 1.88 -12.75 -10.73
N TRP A 620 2.45 -12.01 -11.69
CA TRP A 620 1.79 -11.75 -12.97
C TRP A 620 1.51 -13.04 -13.74
N ASP A 621 2.46 -13.97 -13.77
CA ASP A 621 2.31 -15.25 -14.47
C ASP A 621 1.27 -16.16 -13.80
N ALA A 622 1.25 -16.19 -12.47
CA ALA A 622 0.24 -16.89 -11.71
C ALA A 622 -1.16 -16.28 -11.93
N PHE A 623 -1.27 -14.94 -11.93
CA PHE A 623 -2.53 -14.24 -12.19
C PHE A 623 -3.05 -14.52 -13.61
N MET A 624 -2.19 -14.42 -14.62
CA MET A 624 -2.58 -14.69 -16.00
C MET A 624 -2.99 -16.15 -16.21
N THR A 625 -2.34 -17.09 -15.50
CA THR A 625 -2.75 -18.50 -15.48
C THR A 625 -4.13 -18.66 -14.83
N GLN A 626 -4.40 -17.99 -13.72
CA GLN A 626 -5.68 -18.00 -13.02
C GLN A 626 -6.83 -17.51 -13.91
N ILE A 627 -6.65 -16.40 -14.63
CA ILE A 627 -7.73 -15.80 -15.44
C ILE A 627 -7.90 -16.43 -16.83
N GLN A 628 -6.95 -17.26 -17.32
CA GLN A 628 -7.01 -17.81 -18.68
C GLN A 628 -8.28 -18.62 -18.96
N SER A 629 -8.88 -19.26 -17.94
CA SER A 629 -10.16 -19.95 -18.08
C SER A 629 -11.30 -19.02 -18.52
N ILE A 630 -11.22 -17.74 -18.14
CA ILE A 630 -12.17 -16.67 -18.44
C ILE A 630 -11.71 -15.90 -19.68
N ALA A 631 -10.51 -15.34 -19.64
CA ALA A 631 -10.02 -14.35 -20.60
C ALA A 631 -9.76 -14.93 -21.99
N ALA A 632 -9.56 -16.25 -22.13
CA ALA A 632 -9.47 -16.91 -23.43
C ALA A 632 -10.83 -17.08 -24.14
N ARG A 633 -11.96 -16.80 -23.46
CA ARG A 633 -13.33 -17.02 -23.97
C ARG A 633 -14.11 -15.74 -24.17
N VAL A 634 -13.86 -14.74 -23.32
CA VAL A 634 -14.51 -13.43 -23.39
C VAL A 634 -13.47 -12.32 -23.39
N PRO A 635 -13.69 -11.21 -24.14
CA PRO A 635 -12.87 -10.00 -24.02
C PRO A 635 -12.78 -9.55 -22.56
N TYR A 636 -11.55 -9.44 -22.05
CA TYR A 636 -11.22 -9.07 -20.69
C TYR A 636 -10.64 -7.65 -20.68
N MET A 637 -11.52 -6.68 -20.51
CA MET A 637 -11.18 -5.25 -20.59
C MET A 637 -10.69 -4.76 -19.23
N VAL A 638 -9.54 -4.08 -19.19
CA VAL A 638 -8.87 -3.70 -17.94
C VAL A 638 -8.67 -2.19 -17.82
N GLY A 639 -8.89 -1.66 -16.62
CA GLY A 639 -8.42 -0.33 -16.20
C GLY A 639 -7.13 -0.41 -15.39
N ILE A 640 -6.47 0.73 -15.20
CA ILE A 640 -5.27 0.88 -14.36
C ILE A 640 -5.68 1.29 -12.94
N GLY A 641 -5.17 0.59 -11.93
CA GLY A 641 -5.22 0.99 -10.51
C GLY A 641 -3.88 1.45 -9.95
N ASN A 642 -3.85 1.78 -8.67
CA ASN A 642 -2.63 2.25 -7.99
C ASN A 642 -1.59 1.13 -7.87
N HIS A 643 -1.99 -0.14 -7.72
CA HIS A 643 -1.04 -1.25 -7.67
C HIS A 643 -0.40 -1.61 -9.01
N GLU A 644 -0.94 -1.10 -10.12
CA GLU A 644 -0.26 -1.18 -11.40
C GLU A 644 0.64 0.02 -11.64
N TYR A 645 0.26 1.22 -11.20
CA TYR A 645 0.89 2.46 -11.67
C TYR A 645 1.74 3.22 -10.63
N ASP A 646 1.31 3.35 -9.37
CA ASP A 646 1.92 4.32 -8.45
C ASP A 646 3.42 4.04 -8.19
N HIS A 647 4.28 5.00 -8.57
CA HIS A 647 5.75 4.98 -8.45
C HIS A 647 6.31 6.39 -8.18
N LEU A 648 7.29 6.54 -7.29
CA LEU A 648 7.83 7.84 -6.85
C LEU A 648 8.88 8.43 -7.80
N THR A 649 9.67 7.59 -8.46
CA THR A 649 10.81 7.96 -9.30
C THR A 649 10.86 7.10 -10.55
N GLY A 650 11.71 7.44 -11.53
CA GLY A 650 11.83 6.69 -12.79
C GLY A 650 10.74 6.99 -13.82
N GLY A 651 10.01 8.12 -13.66
CA GLY A 651 8.93 8.53 -14.57
C GLY A 651 9.37 8.78 -16.02
N ASP A 652 10.67 8.85 -16.31
CA ASP A 652 11.19 8.82 -17.68
C ASP A 652 10.94 7.49 -18.40
N LYS A 653 10.60 6.43 -17.65
CA LYS A 653 10.25 5.10 -18.15
C LYS A 653 8.75 4.81 -18.11
N ASP A 654 7.96 5.73 -17.56
CA ASP A 654 6.51 5.60 -17.49
C ASP A 654 5.93 5.52 -18.91
N PRO A 655 5.30 4.39 -19.29
CA PRO A 655 4.78 4.20 -20.64
C PRO A 655 3.55 5.09 -20.96
N SER A 656 2.94 5.74 -19.97
CA SER A 656 1.87 6.72 -20.18
C SER A 656 2.36 8.05 -20.74
N GLY A 657 3.66 8.35 -20.57
CA GLY A 657 4.23 9.66 -20.86
C GLY A 657 3.89 10.75 -19.85
N ALA A 658 3.41 10.39 -18.65
CA ALA A 658 3.13 11.38 -17.60
C ALA A 658 4.39 12.17 -17.22
N SER A 659 4.22 13.48 -17.01
CA SER A 659 5.35 14.37 -16.74
C SER A 659 5.80 14.33 -15.28
N GLY A 660 7.11 14.28 -15.07
CA GLY A 660 7.75 14.40 -13.75
C GLY A 660 8.17 13.05 -13.15
N PRO A 661 9.02 13.07 -12.10
CA PRO A 661 9.44 11.85 -11.41
C PRO A 661 8.23 11.28 -10.65
N GLY A 662 7.58 10.29 -11.24
CA GLY A 662 6.40 9.63 -10.67
C GLY A 662 5.04 10.02 -11.26
N GLY A 663 5.02 10.79 -12.36
CA GLY A 663 3.77 11.16 -13.04
C GLY A 663 2.87 12.12 -12.25
N PHE A 664 1.56 11.86 -12.23
CA PHE A 664 0.58 12.73 -11.58
C PHE A 664 0.60 12.61 -10.05
N ARG A 665 1.28 13.55 -9.38
CA ARG A 665 1.44 13.56 -7.91
C ARG A 665 1.09 14.90 -7.27
N PRO A 666 -0.20 15.30 -7.26
CA PRO A 666 -0.59 16.49 -6.54
C PRO A 666 -0.37 16.33 -5.03
N LYS A 667 0.04 17.41 -4.36
CA LYS A 667 0.30 17.41 -2.90
C LYS A 667 -0.89 16.96 -2.04
N TRP A 668 -2.11 17.04 -2.57
CA TRP A 668 -3.33 16.61 -1.87
C TRP A 668 -3.65 15.12 -2.07
N GLY A 669 -3.08 14.45 -3.07
CA GLY A 669 -3.35 13.04 -3.35
C GLY A 669 -2.41 12.11 -2.59
N ASN A 670 -2.82 10.87 -2.37
CA ASN A 670 -2.04 9.81 -1.74
C ASN A 670 -1.38 8.87 -2.77
N TYR A 671 -0.89 9.41 -3.89
CA TYR A 671 -0.20 8.66 -4.94
C TYR A 671 1.15 8.16 -4.41
N GLY A 672 1.23 6.87 -4.12
CA GLY A 672 2.29 6.25 -3.32
C GLY A 672 3.34 5.53 -4.16
N SER A 673 3.88 4.44 -3.64
CA SER A 673 4.76 3.50 -4.36
C SER A 673 4.09 2.14 -4.50
N ASP A 674 2.76 2.15 -4.64
CA ASP A 674 1.89 0.99 -4.47
C ASP A 674 2.16 -0.09 -5.52
N SER A 675 2.72 0.28 -6.67
CA SER A 675 3.11 -0.65 -7.74
C SER A 675 4.41 -1.42 -7.45
N GLY A 676 5.13 -1.11 -6.37
CA GLY A 676 6.46 -1.67 -6.11
C GLY A 676 7.49 -1.32 -7.19
N GLY A 677 7.19 -0.30 -8.00
CA GLY A 677 8.05 0.27 -9.04
C GLY A 677 7.78 -0.23 -10.46
N GLU A 678 6.67 -0.93 -10.68
CA GLU A 678 6.28 -1.43 -12.01
C GLU A 678 5.87 -0.33 -13.00
N CYS A 679 5.28 0.76 -12.50
CA CYS A 679 4.81 1.91 -13.29
C CYS A 679 4.06 1.52 -14.58
N ALA A 680 3.14 0.55 -14.45
CA ALA A 680 2.30 -0.01 -15.50
C ALA A 680 3.04 -0.72 -16.65
N VAL A 681 4.36 -0.91 -16.59
CA VAL A 681 5.10 -1.61 -17.67
C VAL A 681 4.58 -3.04 -17.89
N PRO A 682 4.35 -3.89 -16.87
CA PRO A 682 3.75 -5.20 -17.09
C PRO A 682 2.34 -5.13 -17.70
N MET A 683 1.54 -4.14 -17.29
CA MET A 683 0.18 -3.94 -17.81
C MET A 683 0.17 -3.67 -19.31
N VAL A 684 0.88 -2.62 -19.76
CA VAL A 684 0.88 -2.19 -21.17
C VAL A 684 1.52 -3.20 -22.13
N ARG A 685 2.28 -4.16 -21.59
CA ARG A 685 2.91 -5.23 -22.37
C ARG A 685 2.03 -6.48 -22.45
N ARG A 686 1.24 -6.75 -21.40
CA ARG A 686 0.37 -7.93 -21.31
C ARG A 686 -0.99 -7.66 -21.96
N PHE A 687 -1.66 -6.57 -21.60
CA PHE A 687 -3.04 -6.28 -22.00
C PHE A 687 -3.12 -5.29 -23.16
N HIS A 688 -4.27 -5.29 -23.84
CA HIS A 688 -4.60 -4.38 -24.94
C HIS A 688 -5.93 -3.70 -24.73
N SER A 689 -6.06 -2.50 -25.28
CA SER A 689 -7.29 -1.73 -25.38
C SER A 689 -7.42 -1.10 -26.77
N PRO A 690 -8.61 -0.58 -27.13
CA PRO A 690 -8.74 0.38 -28.21
C PRO A 690 -7.74 1.54 -28.11
N SER A 691 -7.18 1.94 -29.24
CA SER A 691 -6.15 2.97 -29.36
C SER A 691 -6.72 4.39 -29.46
N ASN A 692 -7.99 4.60 -29.09
CA ASN A 692 -8.72 5.86 -29.26
C ASN A 692 -8.48 6.89 -28.15
N GLY A 693 -7.67 6.57 -27.13
CA GLY A 693 -7.25 7.47 -26.07
C GLY A 693 -5.75 7.38 -25.80
N ASN A 694 -5.35 7.04 -24.57
CA ASN A 694 -3.96 6.76 -24.20
C ASN A 694 -3.81 5.31 -23.71
N SER A 695 -3.81 4.36 -24.64
CA SER A 695 -3.62 2.93 -24.35
C SER A 695 -4.53 2.43 -23.20
N LEU A 696 -4.01 1.67 -22.24
CA LEU A 696 -4.75 1.15 -21.08
C LEU A 696 -5.09 2.22 -20.02
N PHE A 697 -4.53 3.42 -20.14
CA PHE A 697 -4.72 4.48 -19.14
C PHE A 697 -6.09 5.15 -19.27
N TRP A 698 -6.53 5.42 -20.50
CA TRP A 698 -7.91 5.81 -20.79
C TRP A 698 -8.27 5.51 -22.24
N TYR A 699 -9.44 4.92 -22.44
CA TYR A 699 -9.95 4.48 -23.74
C TYR A 699 -11.46 4.25 -23.67
N SER A 700 -12.13 4.14 -24.82
CA SER A 700 -13.57 3.88 -24.88
C SER A 700 -13.91 2.81 -25.91
N PHE A 701 -15.09 2.20 -25.79
CA PHE A 701 -15.60 1.27 -26.79
C PHE A 701 -17.11 1.07 -26.72
N ASP A 702 -17.68 0.71 -27.88
CA ASP A 702 -19.09 0.32 -27.99
C ASP A 702 -19.24 -1.21 -27.85
N VAL A 703 -20.33 -1.63 -27.20
CA VAL A 703 -20.78 -3.01 -27.15
C VAL A 703 -22.31 -3.05 -27.18
N GLY A 704 -22.88 -3.37 -28.35
CA GLY A 704 -24.32 -3.33 -28.58
C GLY A 704 -24.93 -1.95 -28.24
N PRO A 705 -25.82 -1.84 -27.24
CA PRO A 705 -26.49 -0.60 -26.85
C PRO A 705 -25.69 0.27 -25.86
N ILE A 706 -24.48 -0.14 -25.46
CA ILE A 706 -23.69 0.53 -24.44
C ILE A 706 -22.42 1.15 -25.05
N HIS A 707 -22.15 2.40 -24.71
CA HIS A 707 -20.84 3.03 -24.85
C HIS A 707 -20.14 3.04 -23.48
N ILE A 708 -18.92 2.52 -23.42
CA ILE A 708 -18.13 2.37 -22.18
C ILE A 708 -16.86 3.19 -22.26
N ILE A 709 -16.57 3.96 -21.21
CA ILE A 709 -15.33 4.72 -21.05
C ILE A 709 -14.56 4.17 -19.86
N TYR A 710 -13.26 3.92 -20.04
CA TYR A 710 -12.32 3.74 -18.95
C TYR A 710 -11.41 4.96 -18.82
N TYR A 711 -11.17 5.40 -17.59
CA TYR A 711 -10.24 6.48 -17.29
C TYR A 711 -9.40 6.17 -16.03
N SER A 712 -8.19 6.71 -15.99
CA SER A 712 -7.24 6.49 -14.91
C SER A 712 -7.36 7.57 -13.83
N THR A 713 -7.49 7.10 -12.60
CA THR A 713 -7.41 7.93 -11.38
C THR A 713 -5.98 8.21 -10.94
N GLU A 714 -5.00 7.53 -11.55
CA GLU A 714 -3.57 7.68 -11.28
C GLU A 714 -2.89 8.70 -12.20
N HIS A 715 -3.67 9.30 -13.10
CA HIS A 715 -3.23 10.35 -14.03
C HIS A 715 -4.04 11.63 -13.81
N ASP A 716 -3.53 12.76 -14.31
CA ASP A 716 -4.19 14.04 -14.14
C ASP A 716 -5.57 14.03 -14.79
N PHE A 717 -6.62 14.16 -13.98
CA PHE A 717 -8.02 14.19 -14.42
C PHE A 717 -8.65 15.59 -14.27
N ARG A 718 -7.86 16.61 -13.97
CA ARG A 718 -8.34 18.00 -13.81
C ARG A 718 -8.67 18.61 -15.18
N ARG A 719 -9.48 19.66 -15.20
CA ARG A 719 -10.00 20.30 -16.43
C ARG A 719 -8.96 20.64 -17.51
N GLN A 720 -7.72 20.95 -17.13
CA GLN A 720 -6.66 21.27 -18.10
C GLN A 720 -5.91 20.06 -18.65
N SER A 721 -6.15 18.86 -18.13
CA SER A 721 -5.39 17.67 -18.50
C SER A 721 -5.82 17.09 -19.85
N ASP A 722 -4.94 16.30 -20.45
CA ASP A 722 -5.21 15.61 -21.71
C ASP A 722 -6.34 14.60 -21.55
N GLN A 723 -6.33 13.86 -20.44
CA GLN A 723 -7.38 12.92 -20.09
C GLN A 723 -8.75 13.60 -19.95
N TYR A 724 -8.86 14.74 -19.25
CA TYR A 724 -10.14 15.44 -19.11
C TYR A 724 -10.69 15.89 -20.47
N ARG A 725 -9.83 16.47 -21.31
CA ARG A 725 -10.21 16.92 -22.66
C ARG A 725 -10.68 15.74 -23.50
N TRP A 726 -9.95 14.63 -23.45
CA TRP A 726 -10.32 13.40 -24.14
C TRP A 726 -11.67 12.85 -23.67
N ILE A 727 -11.91 12.75 -22.35
CA ILE A 727 -13.20 12.28 -21.79
C ILE A 727 -14.36 13.17 -22.29
N GLU A 728 -14.19 14.50 -22.27
CA GLU A 728 -15.25 15.39 -22.75
C GLU A 728 -15.49 15.25 -24.26
N GLU A 729 -14.43 15.10 -25.06
CA GLU A 729 -14.54 14.91 -26.51
C GLU A 729 -15.24 13.58 -26.85
N ASP A 730 -14.86 12.51 -26.17
CA ASP A 730 -15.45 11.19 -26.34
C ASP A 730 -16.93 11.17 -25.95
N LEU A 731 -17.29 11.64 -24.74
CA LEU A 731 -18.69 11.78 -24.29
C LEU A 731 -19.54 12.64 -25.24
N ARG A 732 -18.97 13.71 -25.80
CA ARG A 732 -19.67 14.58 -26.77
C ARG A 732 -19.94 13.87 -28.10
N SER A 733 -19.10 12.90 -28.47
CA SER A 733 -19.20 12.18 -29.74
C SER A 733 -20.26 11.08 -29.74
N VAL A 734 -20.74 10.68 -28.56
CA VAL A 734 -21.66 9.54 -28.41
C VAL A 734 -23.03 9.85 -29.00
N ASP A 735 -23.40 9.06 -30.02
CA ASP A 735 -24.74 9.06 -30.60
C ASP A 735 -25.67 8.19 -29.75
N ARG A 736 -26.42 8.82 -28.84
CA ARG A 736 -27.38 8.14 -27.95
C ARG A 736 -28.52 7.43 -28.71
N SER A 737 -28.72 7.70 -29.99
CA SER A 737 -29.65 6.92 -30.81
C SER A 737 -29.10 5.54 -31.19
N ARG A 738 -27.78 5.35 -31.09
CA ARG A 738 -27.05 4.09 -31.34
C ARG A 738 -26.56 3.43 -30.06
N THR A 739 -26.08 4.18 -29.09
CA THR A 739 -25.64 3.67 -27.78
C THR A 739 -26.39 4.44 -26.70
N PRO A 740 -27.65 4.06 -26.39
CA PRO A 740 -28.43 4.78 -25.40
C PRO A 740 -27.77 4.78 -24.03
N TRP A 741 -27.06 3.72 -23.64
CA TRP A 741 -26.42 3.60 -22.32
C TRP A 741 -24.98 4.11 -22.33
N LEU A 742 -24.64 4.91 -21.32
CA LEU A 742 -23.30 5.40 -21.04
C LEU A 742 -22.82 4.88 -19.68
N ILE A 743 -21.75 4.09 -19.70
CA ILE A 743 -21.08 3.61 -18.49
C ILE A 743 -19.66 4.16 -18.48
N VAL A 744 -19.24 4.73 -17.36
CA VAL A 744 -17.84 5.15 -17.15
C VAL A 744 -17.24 4.31 -16.02
N GLY A 745 -15.95 3.98 -16.13
CA GLY A 745 -15.22 3.13 -15.20
C GLY A 745 -13.87 3.70 -14.81
N SER A 746 -13.53 3.69 -13.52
CA SER A 746 -12.23 4.13 -13.00
C SER A 746 -11.85 3.43 -11.71
N HIS A 747 -10.56 3.33 -11.38
CA HIS A 747 -10.16 2.57 -10.20
C HIS A 747 -10.52 3.25 -8.87
N ARG A 748 -9.94 4.40 -8.52
CA ARG A 748 -10.26 5.08 -7.25
C ARG A 748 -11.69 5.60 -7.23
N HIS A 749 -12.30 5.54 -6.06
CA HIS A 749 -13.72 5.82 -5.88
C HIS A 749 -14.05 7.32 -5.82
N MET A 750 -15.19 7.71 -6.41
CA MET A 750 -15.71 9.08 -6.33
C MET A 750 -16.60 9.29 -5.10
N TYR A 751 -17.37 8.27 -4.72
CA TYR A 751 -18.26 8.28 -3.57
C TYR A 751 -18.13 6.99 -2.77
N THR A 752 -18.02 7.12 -1.46
CA THR A 752 -18.24 6.05 -0.48
C THR A 752 -18.76 6.67 0.81
N SER A 753 -19.67 5.97 1.49
CA SER A 753 -20.14 6.37 2.81
C SER A 753 -19.29 5.75 3.93
N GLU A 754 -18.33 4.89 3.60
CA GLU A 754 -17.35 4.36 4.56
C GLU A 754 -16.54 5.46 5.25
N SER A 755 -16.24 5.24 6.52
CA SER A 755 -15.55 6.19 7.38
C SER A 755 -14.05 6.16 7.11
N GLU A 756 -13.54 7.17 6.42
CA GLU A 756 -12.12 7.28 6.08
C GLU A 756 -11.38 8.22 7.03
N ASN A 757 -10.24 7.78 7.56
CA ASN A 757 -9.36 8.63 8.36
C ASN A 757 -7.87 8.34 8.08
N PRO A 758 -7.13 9.28 7.44
CA PRO A 758 -7.61 10.56 6.92
C PRO A 758 -8.57 10.39 5.73
N VAL A 759 -9.38 11.41 5.46
CA VAL A 759 -10.24 11.45 4.27
C VAL A 759 -9.38 11.38 3.01
N ASP A 760 -9.74 10.51 2.05
CA ASP A 760 -9.13 10.53 0.74
C ASP A 760 -9.55 11.79 -0.02
N LEU A 761 -8.60 12.69 -0.30
CA LEU A 761 -8.86 13.93 -1.01
C LEU A 761 -9.03 13.70 -2.52
N ILE A 762 -8.59 12.56 -3.07
CA ILE A 762 -8.77 12.22 -4.49
C ILE A 762 -10.26 12.16 -4.83
N LYS A 763 -11.08 11.53 -3.99
CA LYS A 763 -12.54 11.44 -4.22
C LYS A 763 -13.19 12.81 -4.33
N LEU A 764 -12.78 13.77 -3.51
CA LEU A 764 -13.28 15.16 -3.56
C LEU A 764 -12.87 15.86 -4.87
N MET A 765 -11.69 15.55 -5.39
CA MET A 765 -11.22 16.11 -6.67
C MET A 765 -11.94 15.46 -7.86
N LEU A 766 -12.22 14.16 -7.81
CA LEU A 766 -13.04 13.47 -8.82
C LEU A 766 -14.44 14.07 -8.87
N GLN A 767 -15.08 14.27 -7.70
CA GLN A 767 -16.37 14.97 -7.59
C GLN A 767 -16.31 16.38 -8.16
N LEU A 768 -15.24 17.14 -7.86
CA LEU A 768 -15.13 18.53 -8.32
C LEU A 768 -14.97 18.65 -9.84
N TYR A 769 -14.15 17.79 -10.44
CA TYR A 769 -13.77 17.93 -11.84
C TYR A 769 -14.66 17.11 -12.79
N LEU A 770 -14.90 15.83 -12.49
CA LEU A 770 -15.52 14.89 -13.41
C LEU A 770 -17.03 14.73 -13.20
N GLU A 771 -17.56 14.78 -11.97
CA GLU A 771 -19.00 14.64 -11.73
C GLU A 771 -19.85 15.64 -12.56
N PRO A 772 -19.51 16.95 -12.63
CA PRO A 772 -20.27 17.90 -13.46
C PRO A 772 -20.21 17.58 -14.96
N LEU A 773 -19.11 16.98 -15.41
CA LEU A 773 -18.94 16.57 -16.80
C LEU A 773 -19.83 15.35 -17.10
N PHE A 774 -19.80 14.34 -16.24
CA PHE A 774 -20.64 13.15 -16.38
C PHE A 774 -22.12 13.48 -16.33
N TYR A 775 -22.53 14.40 -15.44
CA TYR A 775 -23.91 14.85 -15.36
C TYR A 775 -24.34 15.63 -16.61
N LYS A 776 -23.48 16.51 -17.13
CA LYS A 776 -23.73 17.27 -18.39
C LYS A 776 -24.03 16.37 -19.59
N TYR A 777 -23.38 15.19 -19.67
CA TYR A 777 -23.54 14.25 -20.77
C TYR A 777 -24.49 13.07 -20.44
N HIS A 778 -25.19 13.13 -19.31
CA HIS A 778 -26.13 12.11 -18.86
C HIS A 778 -25.51 10.70 -18.88
N VAL A 779 -24.37 10.55 -18.22
CA VAL A 779 -23.80 9.23 -17.87
C VAL A 779 -24.79 8.50 -16.97
N ASP A 780 -25.06 7.23 -17.28
CA ASP A 780 -26.08 6.45 -16.58
C ASP A 780 -25.50 5.78 -15.32
N VAL A 781 -24.31 5.18 -15.46
CA VAL A 781 -23.63 4.45 -14.38
C VAL A 781 -22.14 4.82 -14.33
N ASN A 782 -21.64 5.16 -13.15
CA ASN A 782 -20.22 5.32 -12.86
C ASN A 782 -19.75 4.16 -11.96
N LEU A 783 -18.88 3.31 -12.49
CA LEU A 783 -18.30 2.17 -11.79
C LEU A 783 -16.92 2.53 -11.28
N TYR A 784 -16.64 2.20 -10.03
CA TYR A 784 -15.29 2.33 -9.47
C TYR A 784 -15.00 1.29 -8.41
N ALA A 785 -13.76 1.23 -7.94
CA ALA A 785 -13.23 0.15 -7.11
C ALA A 785 -12.32 0.74 -5.99
N HIS A 786 -11.17 0.12 -5.71
CA HIS A 786 -10.13 0.56 -4.74
C HIS A 786 -10.50 0.39 -3.27
N ARG A 787 -11.74 0.71 -2.90
CA ARG A 787 -12.31 0.31 -1.61
C ARG A 787 -12.83 -1.11 -1.77
N HIS A 788 -12.41 -2.00 -0.86
CA HIS A 788 -12.66 -3.43 -0.97
C HIS A 788 -14.02 -3.79 -0.39
N SER A 789 -15.07 -3.23 -1.00
CA SER A 789 -16.46 -3.38 -0.61
C SER A 789 -17.38 -3.16 -1.81
N TYR A 790 -18.67 -3.38 -1.60
CA TYR A 790 -19.72 -3.01 -2.54
C TYR A 790 -20.52 -1.85 -1.98
N GLU A 791 -20.81 -0.83 -2.80
CA GLU A 791 -21.72 0.24 -2.42
C GLU A 791 -22.42 0.81 -3.66
N ARG A 792 -23.73 0.99 -3.57
CA ARG A 792 -24.55 1.59 -4.62
C ARG A 792 -25.28 2.83 -4.11
N SER A 793 -25.21 3.90 -4.87
CA SER A 793 -26.01 5.10 -4.62
C SER A 793 -27.41 5.04 -5.25
N CYS A 794 -28.29 5.97 -4.84
CA CYS A 794 -29.41 6.41 -5.67
C CYS A 794 -28.88 7.09 -6.95
N GLN A 795 -29.72 7.33 -7.95
CA GLN A 795 -29.37 8.29 -9.01
C GLN A 795 -29.11 9.64 -8.37
N MET A 796 -27.92 10.21 -8.56
CA MET A 796 -27.49 11.37 -7.79
C MET A 796 -26.63 12.36 -8.56
N PHE A 797 -26.58 13.58 -8.02
CA PHE A 797 -25.65 14.63 -8.40
C PHE A 797 -25.34 15.49 -7.17
N GLN A 798 -24.06 15.77 -6.92
CA GLN A 798 -23.60 16.59 -5.79
C GLN A 798 -24.21 16.18 -4.45
N HIS A 799 -24.04 14.90 -4.10
CA HIS A 799 -24.53 14.29 -2.85
C HIS A 799 -26.07 14.28 -2.67
N LYS A 800 -26.86 14.55 -3.72
CA LYS A 800 -28.32 14.57 -3.65
C LYS A 800 -28.92 13.58 -4.64
N CYS A 801 -29.90 12.80 -4.19
CA CYS A 801 -30.69 11.98 -5.09
C CYS A 801 -31.52 12.86 -6.04
N VAL A 802 -31.40 12.61 -7.34
CA VAL A 802 -32.13 13.30 -8.41
C VAL A 802 -32.49 12.31 -9.53
N ASP A 803 -33.67 12.46 -10.14
CA ASP A 803 -34.23 11.49 -11.09
C ASP A 803 -33.45 11.36 -12.42
N ASP A 804 -32.61 12.35 -12.76
CA ASP A 804 -31.76 12.36 -13.96
C ASP A 804 -30.26 12.25 -13.62
N GLY A 805 -29.96 11.83 -12.39
CA GLY A 805 -28.60 11.69 -11.87
C GLY A 805 -27.91 10.41 -12.30
N ILE A 806 -26.64 10.30 -11.93
CA ILE A 806 -25.78 9.15 -12.23
C ILE A 806 -25.91 8.14 -11.08
N VAL A 807 -26.02 6.85 -11.39
CA VAL A 807 -25.85 5.80 -10.38
C VAL A 807 -24.37 5.57 -10.15
N GLN A 808 -23.90 5.78 -8.92
CA GLN A 808 -22.53 5.55 -8.51
C GLN A 808 -22.44 4.14 -7.89
N VAL A 809 -21.51 3.30 -8.37
CA VAL A 809 -21.37 1.92 -7.88
C VAL A 809 -19.90 1.60 -7.61
N LEU A 810 -19.60 1.33 -6.34
CA LEU A 810 -18.34 0.77 -5.87
C LEU A 810 -18.38 -0.75 -6.01
N ILE A 811 -17.39 -1.33 -6.68
CA ILE A 811 -17.29 -2.76 -7.01
C ILE A 811 -15.90 -3.36 -6.75
N GLY A 812 -15.19 -2.90 -5.71
CA GLY A 812 -13.82 -3.35 -5.36
C GLY A 812 -13.74 -4.61 -4.49
N MET A 813 -14.82 -5.37 -4.38
CA MET A 813 -14.95 -6.53 -3.48
C MET A 813 -14.56 -7.88 -4.11
N ALA A 814 -13.81 -7.92 -5.21
CA ALA A 814 -13.65 -9.16 -5.98
C ALA A 814 -12.73 -10.19 -5.33
N GLY A 815 -11.73 -9.76 -4.56
CA GLY A 815 -10.82 -10.70 -3.92
C GLY A 815 -9.92 -10.15 -2.83
N GLN A 816 -9.49 -8.90 -2.94
CA GLN A 816 -8.62 -8.28 -1.94
C GLN A 816 -9.31 -8.05 -0.60
N ASP A 817 -8.54 -8.16 0.48
CA ASP A 817 -9.00 -8.09 1.87
C ASP A 817 -10.05 -6.99 2.09
N LEU A 818 -11.26 -7.42 2.47
CA LEU A 818 -12.42 -6.54 2.62
C LEU A 818 -12.15 -5.42 3.63
N ASP A 819 -12.65 -4.24 3.31
CA ASP A 819 -12.66 -3.12 4.25
C ASP A 819 -13.53 -3.45 5.48
N SER A 820 -13.15 -2.88 6.63
CA SER A 820 -13.84 -3.08 7.92
C SER A 820 -14.30 -1.77 8.57
N ASP A 821 -14.24 -0.68 7.80
CA ASP A 821 -14.65 0.64 8.25
C ASP A 821 -16.17 0.74 8.40
N SER A 822 -16.61 1.67 9.25
CA SER A 822 -18.04 1.90 9.49
C SER A 822 -18.64 2.78 8.39
N TYR A 823 -19.89 2.53 8.03
CA TYR A 823 -20.60 3.38 7.08
C TYR A 823 -21.31 4.54 7.77
N SER A 824 -21.27 5.71 7.14
CA SER A 824 -22.10 6.86 7.50
C SER A 824 -23.52 6.68 6.96
N GLY A 825 -24.52 7.23 7.66
CA GLY A 825 -25.92 7.20 7.22
C GLY A 825 -26.23 8.19 6.09
N ALA A 826 -25.43 8.20 5.03
CA ALA A 826 -25.59 9.11 3.91
C ALA A 826 -26.88 8.79 3.12
N GLU A 827 -27.76 9.77 2.93
CA GLU A 827 -29.07 9.57 2.29
C GLU A 827 -28.96 9.00 0.85
N TRP A 828 -27.86 9.28 0.17
CA TRP A 828 -27.64 8.81 -1.19
C TRP A 828 -27.17 7.35 -1.26
N SER A 829 -26.65 6.77 -0.18
CA SER A 829 -26.21 5.37 -0.13
C SER A 829 -27.42 4.45 -0.02
N SER A 830 -27.75 3.74 -1.10
CA SER A 830 -28.95 2.90 -1.18
C SER A 830 -28.70 1.48 -0.66
N TYR A 831 -27.51 0.96 -0.90
CA TYR A 831 -27.08 -0.35 -0.42
C TYR A 831 -25.56 -0.36 -0.31
N HIS A 832 -25.03 -1.03 0.71
CA HIS A 832 -23.61 -1.22 0.89
C HIS A 832 -23.35 -2.55 1.60
N ASP A 833 -22.22 -3.18 1.30
CA ASP A 833 -21.90 -4.51 1.81
C ASP A 833 -20.39 -4.78 1.85
N GLN A 834 -19.97 -5.49 2.88
CA GLN A 834 -18.59 -5.92 3.11
C GLN A 834 -18.51 -7.44 2.96
N GLN A 835 -18.80 -7.92 1.74
CA GLN A 835 -18.70 -9.31 1.34
C GLN A 835 -18.02 -9.42 -0.01
N PHE A 836 -17.25 -10.49 -0.21
CA PHE A 836 -16.65 -10.78 -1.52
C PHE A 836 -17.74 -11.06 -2.55
N GLY A 837 -17.49 -10.66 -3.79
CA GLY A 837 -18.45 -10.87 -4.84
C GLY A 837 -18.09 -10.26 -6.17
N TYR A 838 -19.06 -10.25 -7.08
CA TYR A 838 -18.90 -9.75 -8.43
C TYR A 838 -20.24 -9.27 -8.97
N THR A 839 -20.20 -8.47 -10.04
CA THR A 839 -21.43 -7.89 -10.60
C THR A 839 -21.65 -8.30 -12.04
N THR A 840 -22.89 -8.19 -12.48
CA THR A 840 -23.31 -8.42 -13.86
C THR A 840 -24.19 -7.29 -14.35
N ILE A 841 -24.08 -6.97 -15.64
CA ILE A 841 -24.83 -5.89 -16.28
C ILE A 841 -25.52 -6.45 -17.51
N PHE A 842 -26.84 -6.55 -17.50
CA PHE A 842 -27.64 -6.82 -18.68
C PHE A 842 -28.15 -5.50 -19.26
N ALA A 843 -28.08 -5.31 -20.57
CA ALA A 843 -28.69 -4.15 -21.21
C ALA A 843 -29.26 -4.46 -22.59
N ASN A 844 -30.40 -3.85 -22.91
CA ASN A 844 -30.94 -3.70 -24.26
C ASN A 844 -31.14 -2.19 -24.56
N GLN A 845 -31.94 -1.81 -25.57
CA GLN A 845 -32.14 -0.40 -25.92
C GLN A 845 -32.73 0.48 -24.82
N THR A 846 -33.63 -0.06 -24.00
CA THR A 846 -34.50 0.71 -23.09
C THR A 846 -34.47 0.21 -21.66
N TYR A 847 -33.72 -0.87 -21.39
CA TYR A 847 -33.61 -1.49 -20.08
C TYR A 847 -32.17 -1.87 -19.77
N LEU A 848 -31.69 -1.47 -18.59
CA LEU A 848 -30.43 -1.90 -18.00
C LEU A 848 -30.71 -2.48 -16.62
N HIS A 849 -30.19 -3.69 -16.36
CA HIS A 849 -30.28 -4.38 -15.07
C HIS A 849 -28.89 -4.69 -14.56
N PHE A 850 -28.61 -4.24 -13.35
CA PHE A 850 -27.34 -4.47 -12.67
C PHE A 850 -27.59 -5.34 -11.45
N THR A 851 -26.72 -6.34 -11.25
CA THR A 851 -26.85 -7.30 -10.15
C THR A 851 -25.52 -7.53 -9.49
N TYR A 852 -25.48 -7.48 -8.16
CA TYR A 852 -24.36 -7.87 -7.31
C TYR A 852 -24.63 -9.22 -6.66
N TYR A 853 -23.65 -10.12 -6.75
CA TYR A 853 -23.70 -11.47 -6.19
C TYR A 853 -22.62 -11.66 -5.14
N HIS A 854 -22.95 -12.33 -4.04
CA HIS A 854 -21.95 -12.89 -3.14
C HIS A 854 -21.23 -14.06 -3.79
N ASP A 855 -19.90 -14.10 -3.72
CA ASP A 855 -19.13 -15.20 -4.30
C ASP A 855 -19.27 -16.51 -3.48
N SER A 856 -19.63 -16.40 -2.20
CA SER A 856 -19.73 -17.52 -1.27
C SER A 856 -20.83 -18.49 -1.64
N ASP A 857 -22.00 -17.98 -2.05
CA ASP A 857 -23.19 -18.78 -2.34
C ASP A 857 -23.84 -18.48 -3.69
N ASP A 858 -23.35 -17.48 -4.43
CA ASP A 858 -23.92 -16.99 -5.69
C ASP A 858 -25.34 -16.42 -5.56
N SER A 859 -25.72 -15.99 -4.35
CA SER A 859 -26.98 -15.32 -4.12
C SER A 859 -26.92 -13.85 -4.57
N ILE A 860 -28.07 -13.32 -5.00
CA ILE A 860 -28.21 -11.90 -5.33
C ILE A 860 -28.27 -11.12 -4.02
N ALA A 861 -27.27 -10.29 -3.78
CA ALA A 861 -27.19 -9.43 -2.60
C ALA A 861 -27.84 -8.06 -2.86
N ASP A 862 -27.66 -7.50 -4.06
CA ASP A 862 -28.28 -6.26 -4.49
C ASP A 862 -28.54 -6.24 -5.99
N GLN A 863 -29.53 -5.46 -6.42
CA GLN A 863 -29.83 -5.24 -7.83
C GLN A 863 -30.61 -3.95 -8.06
N PHE A 864 -30.47 -3.35 -9.25
CA PHE A 864 -31.26 -2.21 -9.67
C PHE A 864 -31.50 -2.20 -11.18
N GLU A 865 -32.50 -1.42 -11.60
CA GLU A 865 -32.94 -1.30 -12.98
C GLU A 865 -32.99 0.17 -13.40
N LEU A 866 -32.63 0.45 -14.65
CA LEU A 866 -32.79 1.75 -15.31
C LEU A 866 -33.63 1.58 -16.58
N HIS A 867 -34.44 2.59 -16.89
CA HIS A 867 -35.35 2.58 -18.04
C HIS A 867 -35.20 3.87 -18.88
N LYS A 868 -35.36 3.75 -20.20
CA LYS A 868 -35.32 4.87 -21.16
C LYS A 868 -36.51 4.90 -22.11
#